data_AF-A0A9D7H5T7-F1
#
_entry.id   AF-A0A9D7H5T7-F1
#
_cell.length_a   1.000
_cell.length_b   1.000
_cell.length_c   1.000
_cell.angle_alpha   90.00
_cell.angle_beta   90.00
_cell.angle_gamma   90.00
#
_symmetry.space_group_name_H-M   'P 1'
#
loop_
_entity.id
_entity.type
_entity.pdbx_description
1 polymer ?
#
loop_
_entity_poly.entity_id
_entity_poly.type
_entity_poly.pdbx_seq_one_letter_code
_entity_poly.pdbx_strand_id
1 'polypeptide(L)'
;MRPTFPQNFADRIGRPTAAVFGALLALVAPRPALAEGPQKDRTLEEYRTYRALFIDLVGRMPLQADLERFERSDFDMGQFVEETLRGPGYVERMTRMTMDALRLEANPLQLYTPAPATLFAETVRQPDGKLTRVFYRKGQRRLRAATDAEFCLTPGESGVDKSKPPADVATLPRVPQAALDGATVLVKPWWLYRDYRTPQPSERLGKAWSPARGFYPVKELTVEPDGETELVSVRVCREEAQSNGEGKLWVSERYGKKPLPPRAPERTTPPPYDDAWAGANRGQPIACSTQLALRASVDCGCGVGLERCLPQFIDYSPMFKVPARDPVGLEGAYPPGPNKLTNYQIWWWHNEALKLLDYVYGQDRDVRELVTGRYTFVNGPLAQFYRYVEPAACCEGERPLGMPFESTPLVLPDAIPDLMPHEAAPWVFVKDRGPRAAGLLTTPAFLQKFTSRRARAAAIHTGLLCKNFIADTSNAAPSKDPDLMTRPGCASCHTTLEPLAAYFTRIKEGSSTFLSLPAENPTCKVVGGRMSPACTTFYDPSFSNGDRGLLRGAYASRDHTEAGPVALGAELAASPDYVGCALDRVASSLLGRPLDADDGELRARLLARFAESGYRMRPLVRAIVLDAAYARAQLGASRPSATGSTFVHPPMGDAGP
;
A
#
# COMPACT_ATOMS: atom_id res chain seq x y z
N MET A 1 17.25 -32.37 -17.11
CA MET A 1 18.45 -31.53 -16.92
C MET A 1 18.00 -30.17 -16.40
N ARG A 2 18.16 -29.93 -15.09
CA ARG A 2 17.82 -28.66 -14.42
C ARG A 2 19.11 -27.88 -14.21
N PRO A 3 19.15 -26.56 -14.44
CA PRO A 3 20.33 -25.78 -14.11
C PRO A 3 20.37 -25.52 -12.59
N THR A 4 21.48 -25.87 -11.98
CA THR A 4 21.89 -25.51 -10.62
C THR A 4 22.33 -24.05 -10.59
N PHE A 5 21.70 -23.22 -9.76
CA PHE A 5 22.21 -21.90 -9.37
C PHE A 5 22.75 -21.99 -7.93
N PRO A 6 23.81 -21.23 -7.59
CA PRO A 6 24.48 -21.34 -6.31
C PRO A 6 23.67 -20.66 -5.20
N GLN A 7 23.31 -21.44 -4.18
CA GLN A 7 22.97 -20.97 -2.85
C GLN A 7 24.23 -20.41 -2.21
N ASN A 8 24.27 -19.11 -1.90
CA ASN A 8 25.20 -18.53 -0.92
C ASN A 8 24.70 -17.14 -0.54
N PHE A 9 23.80 -17.04 0.45
CA PHE A 9 23.67 -15.81 1.24
C PHE A 9 22.94 -16.01 2.61
N ALA A 10 22.74 -17.25 3.08
CA ALA A 10 21.94 -17.51 4.28
C ALA A 10 22.75 -17.83 5.56
N ASP A 11 24.04 -18.17 5.49
CA ASP A 11 24.81 -18.57 6.67
C ASP A 11 25.82 -17.50 7.10
N ARG A 12 25.38 -16.57 7.95
CA ARG A 12 26.29 -15.79 8.82
C ARG A 12 25.61 -15.16 10.02
N ILE A 13 24.83 -15.93 10.80
CA ILE A 13 24.50 -15.57 12.19
C ILE A 13 24.58 -16.84 13.06
N GLY A 14 25.78 -17.10 13.57
CA GLY A 14 26.02 -18.15 14.56
C GLY A 14 25.52 -17.77 15.95
N ARG A 15 24.86 -18.72 16.62
CA ARG A 15 24.45 -18.67 18.04
C ARG A 15 25.67 -18.50 18.96
N PRO A 16 25.57 -17.79 20.09
CA PRO A 16 26.65 -17.76 21.08
C PRO A 16 26.56 -19.00 21.98
N THR A 17 27.60 -19.82 21.97
CA THR A 17 27.90 -20.79 23.03
C THR A 17 28.56 -20.07 24.20
N ALA A 18 28.09 -20.38 25.40
CA ALA A 18 28.67 -19.94 26.66
C ALA A 18 30.08 -20.50 26.85
N ALA A 19 31.06 -19.63 27.10
CA ALA A 19 32.35 -20.03 27.67
C ALA A 19 33.05 -18.86 28.40
N VAL A 20 33.29 -19.09 29.68
CA VAL A 20 34.50 -18.78 30.47
C VAL A 20 35.01 -17.33 30.50
N PHE A 21 34.78 -16.68 31.65
CA PHE A 21 35.52 -15.51 32.10
C PHE A 21 37.01 -15.85 32.31
N GLY A 22 37.86 -15.45 31.37
CA GLY A 22 39.31 -15.36 31.55
C GLY A 22 39.75 -13.91 31.44
N ALA A 23 40.35 -13.37 32.49
CA ALA A 23 40.88 -12.01 32.54
C ALA A 23 42.04 -11.85 31.53
N LEU A 24 41.81 -11.06 30.48
CA LEU A 24 42.84 -10.60 29.56
C LEU A 24 43.14 -9.13 29.86
N LEU A 25 44.30 -8.87 30.47
CA LEU A 25 44.93 -7.56 30.46
C LEU A 25 45.23 -7.19 29.00
N ALA A 26 44.51 -6.20 28.45
CA ALA A 26 44.79 -5.65 27.14
C ALA A 26 46.05 -4.76 27.22
N LEU A 27 47.15 -5.25 26.64
CA LEU A 27 48.25 -4.42 26.17
C LEU A 27 47.70 -3.40 25.16
N VAL A 28 47.67 -2.13 25.53
CA VAL A 28 47.45 -1.01 24.61
C VAL A 28 48.66 -0.94 23.69
N ALA A 29 48.61 -1.65 22.57
CA ALA A 29 49.57 -1.45 21.49
C ALA A 29 49.33 -0.05 20.90
N PRO A 30 50.37 0.80 20.77
CA PRO A 30 50.23 2.08 20.09
C PRO A 30 49.76 1.83 18.66
N ARG A 31 48.64 2.47 18.27
CA ARG A 31 48.24 2.52 16.86
C ARG A 31 49.43 3.09 16.08
N PRO A 32 49.92 2.42 15.02
CA PRO A 32 50.94 3.02 14.19
C PRO A 32 50.41 4.36 13.69
N ALA A 33 51.16 5.42 13.92
CA ALA A 33 50.87 6.72 13.32
C ALA A 33 50.83 6.49 11.80
N LEU A 34 49.63 6.59 11.21
CA LEU A 34 49.48 6.65 9.78
C LEU A 34 50.28 7.87 9.35
N ALA A 35 51.40 7.66 8.66
CA ALA A 35 52.23 8.74 8.15
C ALA A 35 51.33 9.67 7.32
N GLU A 36 51.30 10.96 7.69
CA GLU A 36 50.63 12.00 6.90
C GLU A 36 51.26 12.01 5.51
N GLY A 37 50.52 11.50 4.53
CA GLY A 37 50.91 11.62 3.13
C GLY A 37 50.93 13.08 2.70
N PRO A 38 51.64 13.43 1.62
CA PRO A 38 51.68 14.80 1.13
C PRO A 38 50.25 15.31 0.84
N GLN A 39 49.93 16.48 1.41
CA GLN A 39 48.70 17.21 1.12
C GLN A 39 48.84 17.98 -0.21
N LYS A 40 47.74 18.10 -0.94
CA LYS A 40 47.64 18.90 -2.15
C LYS A 40 46.80 20.14 -1.84
N ASP A 41 47.31 21.31 -2.20
CA ASP A 41 46.52 22.55 -2.17
C ASP A 41 45.35 22.44 -3.15
N ARG A 42 44.14 22.36 -2.60
CA ARG A 42 42.88 22.31 -3.36
C ARG A 42 42.32 23.73 -3.52
N THR A 43 41.75 24.01 -4.68
CA THR A 43 41.07 25.28 -4.96
C THR A 43 39.73 25.37 -4.24
N LEU A 44 39.23 26.60 -4.02
CA LEU A 44 37.88 26.81 -3.46
C LEU A 44 36.78 26.17 -4.33
N GLU A 45 36.96 26.16 -5.64
CA GLU A 45 36.06 25.50 -6.59
C GLU A 45 36.02 23.99 -6.36
N GLU A 46 37.19 23.35 -6.25
CA GLU A 46 37.31 21.93 -5.92
C GLU A 46 36.60 21.57 -4.60
N TYR A 47 36.74 22.38 -3.55
CA TYR A 47 36.02 22.17 -2.29
C TYR A 47 34.49 22.30 -2.43
N ARG A 48 34.02 23.28 -3.21
CA ARG A 48 32.58 23.47 -3.44
C ARG A 48 31.99 22.30 -4.19
N THR A 49 32.66 21.82 -5.24
CA THR A 49 32.24 20.64 -6.00
C THR A 49 32.28 19.40 -5.12
N TYR A 50 33.35 19.18 -4.34
CA TYR A 50 33.44 18.04 -3.43
C TYR A 50 32.32 18.04 -2.39
N ARG A 51 32.04 19.19 -1.77
CA ARG A 51 30.93 19.34 -0.82
C ARG A 51 29.59 19.02 -1.48
N ALA A 52 29.33 19.52 -2.68
CA ALA A 52 28.09 19.26 -3.40
C ALA A 52 27.94 17.76 -3.72
N LEU A 53 29.00 17.11 -4.22
CA LEU A 53 29.01 15.66 -4.45
C LEU A 53 28.73 14.88 -3.17
N PHE A 54 29.30 15.31 -2.05
CA PHE A 54 29.09 14.65 -0.77
C PHE A 54 27.61 14.75 -0.33
N ILE A 55 27.00 15.93 -0.46
CA ILE A 55 25.57 16.12 -0.18
C ILE A 55 24.73 15.29 -1.15
N ASP A 56 25.06 15.31 -2.44
CA ASP A 56 24.24 14.69 -3.47
C ASP A 56 24.32 13.16 -3.47
N LEU A 57 25.50 12.59 -3.18
CA LEU A 57 25.73 11.15 -3.28
C LEU A 57 25.78 10.45 -1.92
N VAL A 58 26.20 11.15 -0.85
CA VAL A 58 26.25 10.59 0.51
C VAL A 58 25.04 11.03 1.34
N GLY A 59 24.40 12.16 1.02
CA GLY A 59 23.22 12.66 1.74
C GLY A 59 23.55 13.46 3.01
N ARG A 60 24.81 13.86 3.22
CA ARG A 60 25.23 14.67 4.38
C ARG A 60 26.32 15.66 4.02
N MET A 61 26.67 16.55 4.95
CA MET A 61 27.86 17.39 4.82
C MET A 61 29.13 16.55 5.03
N PRO A 62 30.25 16.87 4.33
CA PRO A 62 31.54 16.24 4.61
C PRO A 62 31.99 16.57 6.03
N LEU A 63 32.52 15.58 6.74
CA LEU A 63 33.16 15.73 8.04
C LEU A 63 34.64 16.03 7.87
N GLN A 64 35.32 16.36 8.97
CA GLN A 64 36.75 16.65 8.97
C GLN A 64 37.58 15.54 8.30
N ALA A 65 37.34 14.27 8.66
CA ALA A 65 38.03 13.12 8.06
C ALA A 65 37.74 12.96 6.55
N ASP A 66 36.56 13.40 6.08
CA ASP A 66 36.22 13.37 4.66
C ASP A 66 37.01 14.45 3.89
N LEU A 67 37.24 15.62 4.51
CA LEU A 67 38.05 16.70 3.96
C LEU A 67 39.55 16.33 3.96
N GLU A 68 40.06 15.77 5.05
CA GLU A 68 41.42 15.26 5.14
C GLU A 68 41.71 14.22 4.04
N ARG A 69 40.77 13.30 3.78
CA ARG A 69 40.88 12.34 2.67
C ARG A 69 40.97 13.03 1.31
N PHE A 70 40.17 14.07 1.09
CA PHE A 70 40.12 14.85 -0.15
C PHE A 70 41.40 15.66 -0.42
N GLU A 71 42.01 16.16 0.64
CA GLU A 71 43.25 16.95 0.62
C GLU A 71 44.50 16.10 0.34
N ARG A 72 44.42 14.77 0.44
CA ARG A 72 45.55 13.91 0.07
C ARG A 72 45.88 14.05 -1.42
N SER A 73 47.17 14.03 -1.75
CA SER A 73 47.64 14.13 -3.14
C SER A 73 47.19 12.97 -4.02
N ASP A 74 46.90 11.81 -3.43
CA ASP A 74 46.47 10.59 -4.11
C ASP A 74 44.94 10.49 -4.30
N PHE A 75 44.17 11.51 -3.89
CA PHE A 75 42.71 11.47 -3.99
C PHE A 75 42.25 11.55 -5.46
N ASP A 76 41.49 10.54 -5.88
CA ASP A 76 40.84 10.44 -7.19
C ASP A 76 39.33 10.69 -7.07
N MET A 77 38.85 11.76 -7.72
CA MET A 77 37.44 12.14 -7.69
C MET A 77 36.53 11.11 -8.38
N GLY A 78 37.00 10.51 -9.48
CA GLY A 78 36.23 9.51 -10.22
C GLY A 78 36.00 8.25 -9.40
N GLN A 79 37.04 7.78 -8.69
CA GLN A 79 36.97 6.67 -7.75
C GLN A 79 36.06 6.99 -6.57
N PHE A 80 36.15 8.20 -6.00
CA PHE A 80 35.25 8.64 -4.94
C PHE A 80 33.77 8.59 -5.38
N VAL A 81 33.46 9.08 -6.59
CA VAL A 81 32.10 9.01 -7.15
C VAL A 81 31.66 7.56 -7.31
N GLU A 82 32.50 6.70 -7.89
CA GLU A 82 32.20 5.27 -8.07
C GLU A 82 31.91 4.55 -6.75
N GLU A 83 32.73 4.79 -5.72
CA GLU A 83 32.53 4.22 -4.38
C GLU A 83 31.22 4.70 -3.77
N THR A 84 30.93 5.99 -3.89
CA THR A 84 29.75 6.60 -3.27
C THR A 84 28.45 6.19 -3.95
N LEU A 85 28.45 6.01 -5.27
CA LEU A 85 27.28 5.51 -6.01
C LEU A 85 26.87 4.07 -5.61
N ARG A 86 27.77 3.31 -4.97
CA ARG A 86 27.46 1.98 -4.41
C ARG A 86 26.90 2.06 -2.99
N GLY A 87 26.97 3.23 -2.37
CA GLY A 87 26.53 3.47 -1.00
C GLY A 87 25.02 3.69 -0.86
N PRO A 88 24.50 3.66 0.38
CA PRO A 88 23.07 3.85 0.67
C PRO A 88 22.58 5.27 0.40
N GLY A 89 23.43 6.30 0.54
CA GLY A 89 23.03 7.70 0.29
C GLY A 89 22.54 7.95 -1.14
N TYR A 90 23.21 7.35 -2.13
CA TYR A 90 22.78 7.37 -3.53
C TYR A 90 21.39 6.72 -3.70
N VAL A 91 21.20 5.54 -3.11
CA VAL A 91 19.94 4.79 -3.22
C VAL A 91 18.80 5.59 -2.60
N GLU A 92 19.00 6.14 -1.40
CA GLU A 92 18.01 6.96 -0.71
C GLU A 92 17.62 8.18 -1.54
N ARG A 93 18.60 8.89 -2.14
CA ARG A 93 18.31 10.03 -3.01
C ARG A 93 17.46 9.62 -4.20
N MET A 94 17.81 8.55 -4.90
CA MET A 94 17.07 8.11 -6.08
C MET A 94 15.66 7.63 -5.73
N THR A 95 15.53 6.90 -4.63
CA THR A 95 14.24 6.49 -4.05
C THR A 95 13.39 7.72 -3.76
N ARG A 96 13.90 8.70 -3.02
CA ARG A 96 13.18 9.95 -2.69
C ARG A 96 12.73 10.72 -3.93
N MET A 97 13.61 10.90 -4.91
CA MET A 97 13.27 11.57 -6.17
C MET A 97 12.08 10.92 -6.87
N THR A 98 11.99 9.60 -6.86
CA THR A 98 10.89 8.88 -7.50
C THR A 98 9.62 8.89 -6.66
N MET A 99 9.75 8.76 -5.34
CA MET A 99 8.63 8.92 -4.40
C MET A 99 8.00 10.30 -4.52
N ASP A 100 8.80 11.36 -4.68
CA ASP A 100 8.33 12.74 -4.87
C ASP A 100 7.69 12.94 -6.26
N ALA A 101 8.32 12.39 -7.31
CA ALA A 101 7.81 12.46 -8.68
C ALA A 101 6.42 11.85 -8.82
N LEU A 102 6.17 10.72 -8.14
CA LEU A 102 4.92 9.99 -8.18
C LEU A 102 4.01 10.25 -6.97
N ARG A 103 4.47 11.00 -5.96
CA ARG A 103 3.75 11.28 -4.70
C ARG A 103 3.16 10.01 -4.04
N LEU A 104 3.96 8.95 -3.94
CA LEU A 104 3.51 7.59 -3.53
C LEU A 104 3.15 7.44 -2.03
N GLU A 105 2.95 8.53 -1.31
CA GLU A 105 2.37 8.52 0.03
C GLU A 105 0.84 8.58 -0.07
N ALA A 106 0.17 7.45 0.17
CA ALA A 106 -1.30 7.38 0.16
C ALA A 106 -1.91 8.35 1.20
N ASN A 107 -3.08 8.91 0.88
CA ASN A 107 -3.75 9.86 1.76
C ASN A 107 -4.21 9.15 3.04
N PRO A 108 -3.83 9.59 4.26
CA PRO A 108 -4.31 8.99 5.51
C PRO A 108 -5.82 9.15 5.75
N LEU A 109 -6.50 10.00 4.97
CA LEU A 109 -7.97 10.10 4.97
C LEU A 109 -8.64 8.99 4.14
N GLN A 110 -7.87 8.25 3.34
CA GLN A 110 -8.38 7.09 2.63
C GLN A 110 -8.83 6.04 3.65
N LEU A 111 -9.97 5.41 3.38
CA LEU A 111 -10.49 4.32 4.18
C LEU A 111 -10.46 3.05 3.33
N TYR A 112 -9.63 2.11 3.73
CA TYR A 112 -9.56 0.78 3.14
C TYR A 112 -9.71 -0.23 4.27
N THR A 113 -10.95 -0.58 4.56
CA THR A 113 -11.30 -1.49 5.65
C THR A 113 -12.34 -2.48 5.12
N PRO A 114 -11.92 -3.47 4.29
CA PRO A 114 -12.84 -4.45 3.76
C PRO A 114 -13.49 -5.20 4.92
N ALA A 115 -14.82 -5.19 4.97
CA ALA A 115 -15.61 -5.74 6.08
C ALA A 115 -15.23 -7.20 6.46
N PRO A 116 -14.92 -8.11 5.52
CA PRO A 116 -14.58 -9.49 5.87
C PRO A 116 -13.25 -9.63 6.61
N ALA A 117 -12.32 -8.69 6.41
CA ALA A 117 -11.03 -8.67 7.08
C ALA A 117 -11.01 -7.72 8.30
N THR A 118 -12.16 -7.15 8.68
CA THR A 118 -12.26 -6.18 9.78
C THR A 118 -13.03 -6.77 10.94
N LEU A 119 -12.39 -6.91 12.10
CA LEU A 119 -12.95 -7.51 13.30
C LEU A 119 -13.27 -6.42 14.33
N PHE A 120 -14.55 -6.08 14.42
CA PHE A 120 -15.10 -5.11 15.37
C PHE A 120 -15.10 -5.68 16.80
N ALA A 121 -15.20 -4.82 17.82
CA ALA A 121 -15.31 -5.27 19.20
C ALA A 121 -16.33 -4.47 19.99
N GLU A 122 -17.18 -5.17 20.74
CA GLU A 122 -18.11 -4.56 21.70
C GLU A 122 -17.70 -4.87 23.12
N THR A 123 -17.80 -3.88 24.01
CA THR A 123 -17.65 -4.10 25.44
C THR A 123 -18.96 -4.64 26.01
N VAL A 124 -18.89 -5.75 26.75
CA VAL A 124 -20.02 -6.35 27.46
C VAL A 124 -19.64 -6.61 28.91
N ARG A 125 -20.66 -6.72 29.78
CA ARG A 125 -20.47 -7.05 31.20
C ARG A 125 -20.70 -8.54 31.42
N GLN A 126 -19.69 -9.23 31.94
CA GLN A 126 -19.73 -10.64 32.32
C GLN A 126 -20.64 -10.86 33.55
N PRO A 127 -21.04 -12.11 33.86
CA PRO A 127 -21.86 -12.42 35.04
C PRO A 127 -21.26 -11.95 36.38
N ASP A 128 -19.93 -11.99 36.49
CA ASP A 128 -19.18 -11.53 37.66
C ASP A 128 -19.10 -9.99 37.76
N GLY A 129 -19.65 -9.28 36.78
CA GLY A 129 -19.65 -7.83 36.71
C GLY A 129 -18.44 -7.22 36.00
N LYS A 130 -17.42 -8.02 35.64
CA LYS A 130 -16.25 -7.53 34.91
C LYS A 130 -16.59 -7.21 33.46
N LEU A 131 -15.86 -6.27 32.88
CA LEU A 131 -16.00 -5.91 31.47
C LEU A 131 -15.09 -6.79 30.62
N THR A 132 -15.57 -7.18 29.44
CA THR A 132 -14.78 -7.88 28.43
C THR A 132 -15.13 -7.36 27.05
N ARG A 133 -14.19 -7.49 26.11
CA ARG A 133 -14.48 -7.24 24.69
C ARG A 133 -14.92 -8.53 24.01
N VAL A 134 -15.97 -8.45 23.18
CA VAL A 134 -16.41 -9.52 22.29
C VAL A 134 -16.20 -9.06 20.85
N PHE A 135 -15.35 -9.78 20.14
CA PHE A 135 -14.97 -9.48 18.77
C PHE A 135 -15.91 -10.15 17.75
N TYR A 136 -16.25 -9.44 16.68
CA TYR A 136 -17.21 -9.88 15.67
C TYR A 136 -17.02 -9.18 14.32
N ARG A 137 -17.58 -9.73 13.24
CA ARG A 137 -17.64 -9.02 11.94
C ARG A 137 -19.07 -8.56 11.63
N LYS A 138 -19.21 -7.32 11.16
CA LYS A 138 -20.48 -6.75 10.69
C LYS A 138 -20.92 -7.49 9.41
N GLY A 139 -22.15 -8.02 9.37
CA GLY A 139 -22.68 -8.74 8.21
C GLY A 139 -22.33 -10.23 8.15
N GLN A 140 -21.60 -10.78 9.13
CA GLN A 140 -21.28 -12.20 9.21
C GLN A 140 -22.56 -13.04 9.34
N ARG A 141 -22.70 -14.08 8.52
CA ARG A 141 -23.82 -15.02 8.68
C ARG A 141 -23.67 -15.85 9.94
N ARG A 142 -24.77 -16.08 10.66
CA ARG A 142 -24.80 -16.85 11.92
C ARG A 142 -25.95 -17.82 11.98
N LEU A 143 -25.75 -18.92 12.70
CA LEU A 143 -26.77 -19.96 12.86
C LEU A 143 -27.98 -19.46 13.67
N ARG A 144 -27.75 -18.59 14.66
CA ARG A 144 -28.82 -18.03 15.48
C ARG A 144 -29.55 -16.92 14.70
N ALA A 145 -30.82 -17.19 14.38
CA ALA A 145 -31.65 -16.26 13.60
C ALA A 145 -31.79 -14.86 14.23
N ALA A 146 -31.74 -14.76 15.56
CA ALA A 146 -31.81 -13.50 16.30
C ALA A 146 -30.56 -12.61 16.14
N THR A 147 -29.43 -13.16 15.70
CA THR A 147 -28.13 -12.44 15.60
C THR A 147 -27.46 -12.57 14.23
N ASP A 148 -28.13 -13.22 13.27
CA ASP A 148 -27.65 -13.36 11.90
C ASP A 148 -27.41 -11.99 11.23
N ALA A 149 -26.20 -11.79 10.71
CA ALA A 149 -25.61 -10.54 10.21
C ALA A 149 -25.32 -9.43 11.24
N GLU A 150 -25.59 -9.64 12.54
CA GLU A 150 -25.44 -8.62 13.60
C GLU A 150 -24.33 -8.97 14.60
N PHE A 151 -24.37 -8.44 15.83
CA PHE A 151 -23.52 -8.88 16.93
C PHE A 151 -24.04 -10.23 17.46
N CYS A 152 -23.17 -11.14 17.90
CA CYS A 152 -23.60 -12.51 18.28
C CYS A 152 -24.40 -12.60 19.60
N LEU A 153 -24.56 -11.49 20.32
CA LEU A 153 -25.47 -11.35 21.45
C LEU A 153 -26.58 -10.36 21.07
N THR A 154 -27.80 -10.63 21.50
CA THR A 154 -28.93 -9.72 21.25
C THR A 154 -28.81 -8.46 22.12
N PRO A 155 -29.51 -7.36 21.79
CA PRO A 155 -29.59 -6.19 22.66
C PRO A 155 -30.19 -6.52 24.04
N GLY A 156 -31.11 -7.50 24.11
CA GLY A 156 -31.67 -7.95 25.39
C GLY A 156 -30.65 -8.69 26.27
N GLU A 157 -29.70 -9.41 25.66
CA GLU A 157 -28.66 -10.14 26.39
C GLU A 157 -27.51 -9.23 26.83
N SER A 158 -27.11 -8.29 25.97
CA SER A 158 -25.87 -7.52 26.14
C SER A 158 -26.07 -6.05 26.47
N GLY A 159 -27.27 -5.51 26.26
CA GLY A 159 -27.53 -4.07 26.28
C GLY A 159 -26.95 -3.31 25.07
N VAL A 160 -26.25 -4.00 24.16
CA VAL A 160 -25.64 -3.39 22.99
C VAL A 160 -26.67 -3.29 21.86
N ASP A 161 -27.11 -2.07 21.57
CA ASP A 161 -28.02 -1.75 20.47
C ASP A 161 -27.31 -0.81 19.47
N LYS A 162 -26.94 -1.31 18.29
CA LYS A 162 -26.20 -0.55 17.28
C LYS A 162 -27.04 0.53 16.59
N SER A 163 -28.35 0.55 16.81
CA SER A 163 -29.22 1.64 16.34
C SER A 163 -29.23 2.85 17.29
N LYS A 164 -28.59 2.71 18.46
CA LYS A 164 -28.51 3.75 19.48
C LYS A 164 -27.04 4.19 19.66
N PRO A 165 -26.83 5.39 20.24
CA PRO A 165 -25.50 5.76 20.75
C PRO A 165 -24.95 4.66 21.67
N PRO A 166 -23.62 4.47 21.73
CA PRO A 166 -23.01 3.50 22.63
C PRO A 166 -23.56 3.67 24.05
N ALA A 167 -24.08 2.59 24.61
CA ALA A 167 -24.57 2.60 25.99
C ALA A 167 -23.42 2.95 26.94
N ASP A 168 -23.73 3.69 28.01
CA ASP A 168 -22.78 3.86 29.10
C ASP A 168 -22.41 2.47 29.62
N VAL A 169 -21.12 2.16 29.60
CA VAL A 169 -20.56 0.89 30.05
C VAL A 169 -21.02 0.57 31.48
N ALA A 170 -21.24 1.59 32.33
CA ALA A 170 -21.77 1.45 33.67
C ALA A 170 -23.19 0.84 33.72
N THR A 171 -23.99 1.03 32.67
CA THR A 171 -25.40 0.62 32.60
C THR A 171 -25.64 -0.69 31.86
N LEU A 172 -24.58 -1.30 31.29
CA LEU A 172 -24.69 -2.58 30.59
C LEU A 172 -25.18 -3.70 31.52
N PRO A 173 -26.20 -4.48 31.10
CA PRO A 173 -26.67 -5.63 31.86
C PRO A 173 -25.59 -6.72 31.91
N ARG A 174 -25.66 -7.57 32.93
CA ARG A 174 -24.80 -8.75 33.02
C ARG A 174 -25.27 -9.80 32.02
N VAL A 175 -24.43 -10.12 31.04
CA VAL A 175 -24.71 -11.18 30.07
C VAL A 175 -24.74 -12.52 30.81
N PRO A 176 -25.80 -13.33 30.70
CA PRO A 176 -25.81 -14.66 31.30
C PRO A 176 -24.67 -15.54 30.79
N GLN A 177 -24.03 -16.33 31.65
CA GLN A 177 -22.88 -17.17 31.28
C GLN A 177 -23.24 -18.12 30.11
N ALA A 178 -24.42 -18.73 30.14
CA ALA A 178 -24.89 -19.62 29.08
C ALA A 178 -25.04 -18.91 27.72
N ALA A 179 -25.49 -17.65 27.71
CA ALA A 179 -25.58 -16.86 26.48
C ALA A 179 -24.18 -16.52 25.96
N LEU A 180 -23.28 -16.12 26.86
CA LEU A 180 -21.89 -15.77 26.53
C LEU A 180 -21.14 -16.98 25.95
N ASP A 181 -21.19 -18.13 26.61
CA ASP A 181 -20.49 -19.35 26.17
C ASP A 181 -21.17 -20.02 24.98
N GLY A 182 -22.49 -19.87 24.81
CA GLY A 182 -23.21 -20.31 23.63
C GLY A 182 -22.80 -19.54 22.38
N ALA A 183 -22.72 -18.20 22.48
CA ALA A 183 -22.46 -17.31 21.36
C ALA A 183 -20.97 -17.06 21.05
N THR A 184 -20.08 -17.22 22.05
CA THR A 184 -18.67 -16.86 21.92
C THR A 184 -17.72 -18.02 22.22
N VAL A 185 -16.47 -17.86 21.80
CA VAL A 185 -15.35 -18.71 22.17
C VAL A 185 -14.14 -17.85 22.54
N LEU A 186 -13.25 -18.40 23.37
CA LEU A 186 -11.98 -17.75 23.72
C LEU A 186 -10.91 -18.09 22.69
N VAL A 187 -10.21 -17.08 22.18
CA VAL A 187 -9.13 -17.23 21.21
C VAL A 187 -7.88 -16.51 21.73
N LYS A 188 -6.71 -17.12 21.52
CA LYS A 188 -5.40 -16.49 21.71
C LYS A 188 -4.99 -15.84 20.38
N PRO A 189 -5.07 -14.50 20.24
CA PRO A 189 -5.01 -13.87 18.93
C PRO A 189 -3.58 -13.61 18.46
N TRP A 190 -3.39 -13.52 17.14
CA TRP A 190 -2.09 -13.34 16.47
C TRP A 190 -1.36 -12.05 16.89
N TRP A 191 -2.09 -11.00 17.28
CA TRP A 191 -1.49 -9.74 17.72
C TRP A 191 -0.92 -9.81 19.13
N LEU A 192 -1.23 -10.87 19.88
CA LEU A 192 -0.80 -11.09 21.25
C LEU A 192 0.16 -12.28 21.38
N TYR A 193 0.02 -13.31 20.54
CA TYR A 193 0.83 -14.52 20.58
C TYR A 193 1.64 -14.69 19.31
N ARG A 194 2.94 -14.93 19.47
CA ARG A 194 3.85 -15.23 18.35
C ARG A 194 3.60 -16.62 17.77
N ASP A 195 3.31 -17.59 18.63
CA ASP A 195 3.03 -18.99 18.31
C ASP A 195 1.53 -19.29 18.17
N TYR A 196 0.72 -18.31 17.74
CA TYR A 196 -0.75 -18.40 17.69
C TYR A 196 -1.30 -19.56 16.85
N ARG A 197 -0.50 -20.11 15.92
CA ARG A 197 -0.87 -21.27 15.09
C ARG A 197 -0.70 -22.61 15.80
N THR A 198 -0.01 -22.64 16.94
CA THR A 198 0.13 -23.86 17.72
C THR A 198 -1.20 -24.21 18.42
N PRO A 199 -1.46 -25.50 18.74
CA PRO A 199 -2.66 -25.87 19.48
C PRO A 199 -2.76 -25.23 20.87
N GLN A 200 -1.63 -24.83 21.46
CA GLN A 200 -1.55 -24.20 22.79
C GLN A 200 -0.59 -23.01 22.78
N PRO A 201 -1.00 -21.85 22.22
CA PRO A 201 -0.12 -20.69 22.13
C PRO A 201 0.33 -20.19 23.51
N SER A 202 1.61 -19.91 23.66
CA SER A 202 2.28 -19.60 24.91
C SER A 202 3.24 -18.41 24.83
N GLU A 203 3.71 -18.07 23.63
CA GLU A 203 4.64 -16.97 23.40
C GLU A 203 3.91 -15.61 23.37
N ARG A 204 3.53 -15.12 24.55
CA ARG A 204 2.78 -13.87 24.69
C ARG A 204 3.67 -12.62 24.60
N LEU A 205 3.15 -11.58 23.93
CA LEU A 205 3.79 -10.28 23.78
C LEU A 205 4.09 -9.67 25.15
N GLY A 206 5.31 -9.13 25.31
CA GLY A 206 5.78 -8.51 26.55
C GLY A 206 6.18 -9.49 27.66
N LYS A 207 5.95 -10.80 27.48
CA LYS A 207 6.45 -11.85 28.40
C LYS A 207 7.48 -12.77 27.74
N ALA A 208 7.17 -13.30 26.56
CA ALA A 208 8.02 -14.24 25.84
C ALA A 208 8.72 -13.63 24.62
N TRP A 209 8.17 -12.55 24.07
CA TRP A 209 8.75 -11.85 22.91
C TRP A 209 8.44 -10.36 22.94
N SER A 210 9.25 -9.60 22.20
CA SER A 210 9.11 -8.17 22.01
C SER A 210 8.69 -7.85 20.58
N PRO A 211 7.88 -6.80 20.36
CA PRO A 211 7.43 -6.45 19.03
C PRO A 211 8.62 -6.05 18.14
N ALA A 212 8.60 -6.50 16.88
CA ALA A 212 9.52 -6.00 15.87
C ALA A 212 9.21 -4.54 15.51
N ARG A 213 10.21 -3.82 14.98
CA ARG A 213 10.02 -2.46 14.48
C ARG A 213 8.88 -2.43 13.45
N GLY A 214 7.90 -1.55 13.67
CA GLY A 214 6.73 -1.41 12.81
C GLY A 214 5.49 -2.20 13.26
N PHE A 215 5.63 -3.10 14.23
CA PHE A 215 4.51 -3.83 14.82
C PHE A 215 4.29 -3.40 16.26
N TYR A 216 3.46 -2.38 16.49
CA TYR A 216 3.23 -1.87 17.84
C TYR A 216 1.73 -1.85 18.16
N PRO A 217 1.14 -2.91 18.72
CA PRO A 217 -0.25 -2.88 19.18
C PRO A 217 -0.48 -1.74 20.17
N VAL A 218 -1.65 -1.09 20.10
CA VAL A 218 -2.08 -0.15 21.14
C VAL A 218 -2.38 -0.88 22.44
N LYS A 219 -2.42 -0.13 23.56
CA LYS A 219 -2.61 -0.71 24.90
C LYS A 219 -3.90 -1.52 24.96
N GLU A 220 -4.96 -1.05 24.33
CA GLU A 220 -6.29 -1.63 24.27
C GLU A 220 -6.32 -3.04 23.63
N LEU A 221 -5.32 -3.41 22.84
CA LEU A 221 -5.15 -4.78 22.31
C LEU A 221 -4.38 -5.72 23.23
N THR A 222 -3.87 -5.20 24.36
CA THR A 222 -2.99 -5.92 25.30
C THR A 222 -3.53 -5.96 26.72
N VAL A 223 -4.58 -5.18 27.02
CA VAL A 223 -5.26 -5.15 28.32
C VAL A 223 -6.77 -5.23 28.15
N GLU A 224 -7.47 -5.69 29.18
CA GLU A 224 -8.93 -5.72 29.28
C GLU A 224 -9.54 -4.29 29.26
N PRO A 225 -10.87 -4.14 29.15
CA PRO A 225 -11.52 -2.82 29.18
C PRO A 225 -11.28 -1.99 30.45
N ASP A 226 -10.83 -2.60 31.54
CA ASP A 226 -10.43 -1.89 32.76
C ASP A 226 -9.12 -1.09 32.59
N GLY A 227 -8.37 -1.34 31.52
CA GLY A 227 -7.12 -0.65 31.23
C GLY A 227 -5.91 -1.14 32.05
N GLU A 228 -6.10 -2.15 32.90
CA GLU A 228 -5.10 -2.61 33.89
C GLU A 228 -4.83 -4.11 33.76
N THR A 229 -5.87 -4.92 33.65
CA THR A 229 -5.74 -6.38 33.60
C THR A 229 -5.12 -6.80 32.27
N GLU A 230 -4.02 -7.55 32.33
CA GLU A 230 -3.36 -8.07 31.13
C GLU A 230 -4.31 -8.99 30.34
N LEU A 231 -4.46 -8.73 29.05
CA LEU A 231 -5.25 -9.56 28.17
C LEU A 231 -4.48 -10.86 27.88
N VAL A 232 -5.14 -12.00 28.10
CA VAL A 232 -4.57 -13.34 27.85
C VAL A 232 -5.29 -14.03 26.68
N SER A 233 -6.56 -13.74 26.47
CA SER A 233 -7.36 -14.25 25.36
C SER A 233 -8.49 -13.27 25.08
N VAL A 234 -9.03 -13.30 23.87
CA VAL A 234 -10.21 -12.50 23.50
C VAL A 234 -11.44 -13.39 23.36
N ARG A 235 -12.60 -12.88 23.78
CA ARG A 235 -13.87 -13.48 23.39
C ARG A 235 -14.21 -13.07 21.97
N VAL A 236 -14.57 -14.04 21.15
CA VAL A 236 -14.94 -13.82 19.75
C VAL A 236 -16.26 -14.54 19.50
N CYS A 237 -17.15 -13.94 18.72
CA CYS A 237 -18.30 -14.65 18.18
C CYS A 237 -17.84 -15.94 17.47
N ARG A 238 -18.63 -17.01 17.60
CA ARG A 238 -18.21 -18.38 17.27
C ARG A 238 -17.88 -18.56 15.78
N GLU A 239 -18.60 -17.89 14.89
CA GLU A 239 -18.40 -17.95 13.44
C GLU A 239 -17.06 -17.31 13.00
N GLU A 240 -16.58 -16.34 13.76
CA GLU A 240 -15.34 -15.62 13.50
C GLU A 240 -14.11 -16.43 13.92
N ALA A 241 -14.28 -17.38 14.82
CA ALA A 241 -13.21 -18.31 15.21
C ALA A 241 -13.00 -19.46 14.21
N GLN A 242 -13.82 -19.57 13.16
CA GLN A 242 -13.65 -20.61 12.15
C GLN A 242 -12.34 -20.42 11.37
N SER A 243 -11.65 -21.53 11.11
CA SER A 243 -10.32 -21.54 10.50
C SER A 243 -10.26 -22.11 9.08
N ASN A 244 -11.36 -22.65 8.56
CA ASN A 244 -11.38 -23.28 7.23
C ASN A 244 -11.06 -22.25 6.14
N GLY A 245 -10.21 -22.61 5.17
CA GLY A 245 -9.92 -21.75 4.01
C GLY A 245 -11.11 -21.63 3.05
N GLU A 246 -11.99 -22.62 3.09
CA GLU A 246 -13.20 -22.73 2.30
C GLU A 246 -14.38 -23.07 3.22
N GLY A 247 -15.52 -22.44 2.96
CA GLY A 247 -16.78 -22.71 3.63
C GLY A 247 -17.84 -23.17 2.63
N LYS A 248 -19.07 -23.37 3.10
CA LYS A 248 -20.21 -23.64 2.22
C LYS A 248 -21.15 -22.46 2.15
N LEU A 249 -21.76 -22.27 0.99
CA LEU A 249 -22.85 -21.31 0.80
C LEU A 249 -24.04 -21.72 1.67
N TRP A 250 -24.31 -20.89 2.67
CA TRP A 250 -25.38 -21.03 3.63
C TRP A 250 -26.61 -20.23 3.20
N VAL A 251 -27.77 -20.88 3.27
CA VAL A 251 -29.08 -20.31 3.00
C VAL A 251 -29.91 -20.49 4.26
N SER A 252 -30.43 -19.40 4.80
CA SER A 252 -31.22 -19.38 6.05
C SER A 252 -32.66 -19.88 5.90
N GLU A 253 -33.01 -20.41 4.72
CA GLU A 253 -34.36 -20.88 4.35
C GLU A 253 -35.45 -19.79 4.40
N ARG A 254 -35.04 -18.52 4.49
CA ARG A 254 -35.90 -17.34 4.40
C ARG A 254 -36.04 -16.82 2.96
N TYR A 255 -35.55 -17.61 2.00
CA TYR A 255 -35.61 -17.37 0.55
C TYR A 255 -37.03 -17.07 0.05
N GLY A 256 -37.17 -16.09 -0.87
CA GLY A 256 -38.40 -15.86 -1.64
C GLY A 256 -39.58 -15.25 -0.88
N LYS A 257 -39.48 -15.02 0.42
CA LYS A 257 -40.57 -14.41 1.22
C LYS A 257 -40.50 -12.88 1.13
N LYS A 258 -41.32 -12.30 0.24
CA LYS A 258 -41.65 -10.88 0.26
C LYS A 258 -43.09 -10.68 0.76
N PRO A 259 -43.35 -9.72 1.67
CA PRO A 259 -42.36 -8.88 2.36
C PRO A 259 -41.47 -9.71 3.30
N LEU A 260 -40.30 -9.17 3.66
CA LEU A 260 -39.44 -9.78 4.67
C LEU A 260 -40.26 -9.99 5.96
N PRO A 261 -40.04 -11.08 6.72
CA PRO A 261 -40.64 -11.21 8.02
C PRO A 261 -40.32 -9.96 8.86
N PRO A 262 -41.29 -9.45 9.64
CA PRO A 262 -41.07 -8.27 10.45
C PRO A 262 -39.84 -8.46 11.34
N ARG A 263 -39.16 -7.35 11.65
CA ARG A 263 -38.03 -7.32 12.58
C ARG A 263 -38.44 -8.05 13.86
N ALA A 264 -37.74 -9.15 14.17
CA ALA A 264 -37.94 -9.82 15.45
C ALA A 264 -37.65 -8.82 16.58
N PRO A 265 -38.39 -8.85 17.72
CA PRO A 265 -38.22 -7.88 18.81
C PRO A 265 -36.78 -7.72 19.29
N GLU A 266 -35.99 -8.80 19.18
CA GLU A 266 -34.60 -8.88 19.63
C GLU A 266 -33.55 -8.41 18.61
N ARG A 267 -33.93 -8.04 17.38
CA ARG A 267 -32.98 -7.60 16.35
C ARG A 267 -32.86 -6.09 16.30
N THR A 268 -31.80 -5.55 15.71
CA THR A 268 -31.73 -4.10 15.37
C THR A 268 -32.17 -3.81 13.93
N THR A 269 -31.94 -4.76 13.04
CA THR A 269 -32.22 -4.70 11.60
C THR A 269 -33.00 -5.93 11.15
N PRO A 270 -33.75 -5.86 10.03
CA PRO A 270 -34.36 -7.04 9.43
C PRO A 270 -33.31 -8.13 9.14
N PRO A 271 -33.68 -9.43 9.18
CA PRO A 271 -32.78 -10.50 8.78
C PRO A 271 -32.27 -10.33 7.35
N PRO A 272 -31.01 -10.72 7.07
CA PRO A 272 -30.49 -10.70 5.72
C PRO A 272 -31.33 -11.62 4.82
N TYR A 273 -31.55 -11.18 3.59
CA TYR A 273 -32.27 -11.94 2.56
C TYR A 273 -31.32 -12.94 1.89
N ASP A 274 -31.76 -14.17 1.70
CA ASP A 274 -31.10 -15.10 0.78
C ASP A 274 -31.61 -14.79 -0.63
N ASP A 275 -30.74 -14.39 -1.54
CA ASP A 275 -31.15 -14.11 -2.91
C ASP A 275 -31.24 -15.35 -3.80
N ALA A 276 -31.77 -15.19 -5.02
CA ALA A 276 -32.00 -16.30 -5.96
C ALA A 276 -30.72 -17.06 -6.27
N TRP A 277 -29.60 -16.34 -6.33
CA TRP A 277 -28.29 -16.95 -6.57
C TRP A 277 -27.84 -17.75 -5.34
N ALA A 278 -27.99 -17.23 -4.12
CA ALA A 278 -27.63 -17.97 -2.91
C ALA A 278 -28.47 -19.25 -2.78
N GLY A 279 -29.77 -19.17 -3.10
CA GLY A 279 -30.67 -20.33 -3.17
C GLY A 279 -30.22 -21.36 -4.21
N ALA A 280 -29.91 -20.93 -5.44
CA ALA A 280 -29.48 -21.82 -6.53
C ALA A 280 -28.12 -22.48 -6.29
N ASN A 281 -27.26 -21.86 -5.49
CA ASN A 281 -25.90 -22.34 -5.20
C ASN A 281 -25.76 -22.88 -3.76
N ARG A 282 -26.87 -23.21 -3.09
CA ARG A 282 -26.86 -23.73 -1.72
C ARG A 282 -25.86 -24.88 -1.56
N GLY A 283 -25.01 -24.78 -0.55
CA GLY A 283 -24.03 -25.81 -0.20
C GLY A 283 -22.79 -25.89 -1.09
N GLN A 284 -22.70 -25.10 -2.17
CA GLN A 284 -21.48 -25.03 -2.97
C GLN A 284 -20.33 -24.42 -2.17
N PRO A 285 -19.07 -24.79 -2.49
CA PRO A 285 -17.89 -24.26 -1.83
C PRO A 285 -17.72 -22.75 -2.08
N ILE A 286 -17.18 -22.04 -1.10
CA ILE A 286 -16.83 -20.62 -1.20
C ILE A 286 -15.54 -20.31 -0.45
N ALA A 287 -14.61 -19.62 -1.11
CA ALA A 287 -13.36 -19.18 -0.51
C ALA A 287 -13.61 -18.14 0.60
N CYS A 288 -13.12 -18.42 1.81
CA CYS A 288 -13.36 -17.59 2.99
C CYS A 288 -12.59 -16.26 2.99
N SER A 289 -11.73 -16.03 2.00
CA SER A 289 -11.02 -14.77 1.79
C SER A 289 -11.88 -13.70 1.09
N THR A 290 -13.10 -14.01 0.67
CA THR A 290 -13.95 -13.10 -0.12
C THR A 290 -15.00 -12.35 0.71
N GLN A 291 -15.43 -11.19 0.24
CA GLN A 291 -16.60 -10.45 0.71
C GLN A 291 -17.89 -11.24 0.64
N LEU A 292 -18.02 -12.07 -0.39
CA LEU A 292 -19.19 -12.91 -0.54
C LEU A 292 -19.29 -13.92 0.60
N ALA A 293 -18.16 -14.52 1.02
CA ALA A 293 -18.14 -15.50 2.10
C ALA A 293 -18.67 -14.95 3.43
N LEU A 294 -18.34 -13.70 3.77
CA LEU A 294 -18.85 -13.04 4.98
C LEU A 294 -20.39 -13.07 5.05
N ARG A 295 -21.05 -12.79 3.92
CA ARG A 295 -22.53 -12.66 3.83
C ARG A 295 -23.23 -13.93 3.36
N ALA A 296 -22.47 -14.98 3.06
CA ALA A 296 -23.02 -16.21 2.49
C ALA A 296 -22.53 -17.48 3.16
N SER A 297 -21.69 -17.44 4.21
CA SER A 297 -21.24 -18.65 4.89
C SER A 297 -21.12 -18.45 6.40
N VAL A 298 -21.53 -19.46 7.17
CA VAL A 298 -21.31 -19.57 8.62
C VAL A 298 -19.97 -20.26 8.94
N ASP A 299 -19.35 -20.90 7.95
CA ASP A 299 -18.12 -21.69 8.10
C ASP A 299 -16.85 -20.84 7.92
N CYS A 300 -17.01 -19.62 7.40
CA CYS A 300 -15.90 -18.73 7.10
C CYS A 300 -15.66 -17.75 8.24
N GLY A 301 -14.51 -17.90 8.90
CA GLY A 301 -14.07 -17.05 10.01
C GLY A 301 -12.79 -16.28 9.72
N CYS A 302 -12.09 -15.89 10.78
CA CYS A 302 -10.86 -15.12 10.75
C CYS A 302 -9.59 -15.99 10.76
N GLY A 303 -9.68 -17.31 10.61
CA GLY A 303 -8.48 -18.16 10.60
C GLY A 303 -7.95 -18.50 12.00
N VAL A 304 -6.88 -19.29 12.04
CA VAL A 304 -6.24 -19.68 13.30
C VAL A 304 -5.66 -18.42 13.98
N GLY A 305 -5.94 -18.24 15.26
CA GLY A 305 -5.55 -17.03 15.99
C GLY A 305 -6.09 -15.72 15.40
N LEU A 306 -7.15 -15.78 14.57
CA LEU A 306 -7.77 -14.63 13.90
C LEU A 306 -6.90 -13.96 12.82
N GLU A 307 -5.89 -14.65 12.28
CA GLU A 307 -4.87 -14.11 11.37
C GLU A 307 -5.39 -13.49 10.05
N ARG A 308 -6.60 -13.82 9.62
CA ARG A 308 -7.21 -13.28 8.39
C ARG A 308 -7.93 -11.95 8.63
N CYS A 309 -8.03 -11.53 9.88
CA CYS A 309 -8.73 -10.32 10.27
C CYS A 309 -7.83 -9.38 11.07
N LEU A 310 -8.11 -8.10 10.90
CA LEU A 310 -7.49 -7.01 11.62
C LEU A 310 -8.47 -6.49 12.69
N PRO A 311 -8.04 -6.34 13.95
CA PRO A 311 -8.92 -5.84 15.01
C PRO A 311 -9.29 -4.37 14.77
N GLN A 312 -10.47 -3.96 15.25
CA GLN A 312 -10.98 -2.59 15.24
C GLN A 312 -11.98 -2.40 16.40
N PHE A 313 -11.80 -1.43 17.31
CA PHE A 313 -12.73 -1.25 18.46
C PHE A 313 -14.02 -0.52 18.07
N ILE A 314 -13.90 0.75 17.67
CA ILE A 314 -14.99 1.51 17.06
C ILE A 314 -14.60 1.98 15.66
N ASP A 315 -15.55 2.52 14.90
CA ASP A 315 -15.25 3.17 13.63
C ASP A 315 -14.15 4.23 13.92
N TYR A 316 -12.96 4.04 13.35
CA TYR A 316 -11.78 4.90 13.48
C TYR A 316 -10.90 4.81 14.76
N SER A 317 -11.02 3.78 15.61
CA SER A 317 -10.07 3.61 16.73
C SER A 317 -8.63 3.33 16.27
N PRO A 318 -7.62 3.78 17.03
CA PRO A 318 -6.25 3.42 16.77
C PRO A 318 -5.96 1.97 17.19
N MET A 319 -5.32 1.18 16.33
CA MET A 319 -5.04 -0.24 16.59
C MET A 319 -3.55 -0.54 16.72
N PHE A 320 -2.77 0.10 15.86
CA PHE A 320 -1.33 -0.02 15.84
C PHE A 320 -0.73 1.36 15.93
N LYS A 321 0.46 1.45 16.52
CA LYS A 321 1.25 2.66 16.48
C LYS A 321 2.11 2.62 15.23
N VAL A 322 1.96 3.62 14.37
CA VAL A 322 2.84 3.85 13.22
C VAL A 322 3.37 5.28 13.29
N PRO A 323 4.52 5.58 12.69
CA PRO A 323 5.01 6.95 12.58
C PRO A 323 3.96 7.85 11.90
N ALA A 324 3.74 9.06 12.44
CA ALA A 324 2.78 10.01 11.86
C ALA A 324 3.24 10.54 10.49
N ARG A 325 4.56 10.57 10.28
CA ARG A 325 5.25 10.84 9.03
C ARG A 325 6.50 9.98 9.00
N ASP A 326 6.87 9.50 7.82
CA ASP A 326 8.13 8.82 7.60
C ASP A 326 8.91 9.70 6.61
N PRO A 327 9.79 10.62 7.06
CA PRO A 327 10.72 11.23 6.11
C PRO A 327 11.52 10.08 5.49
N VAL A 328 11.45 9.90 4.17
CA VAL A 328 12.11 8.81 3.42
C VAL A 328 13.50 8.53 4.00
N GLY A 329 13.63 7.45 4.79
CA GLY A 329 14.82 7.17 5.59
C GLY A 329 14.48 6.50 6.94
N LEU A 330 14.88 5.23 7.10
CA LEU A 330 14.64 4.45 8.32
C LEU A 330 15.37 4.98 9.57
N GLU A 331 16.26 5.96 9.44
CA GLU A 331 17.09 6.44 10.57
C GLU A 331 16.49 7.63 11.34
N GLY A 332 15.31 8.12 10.96
CA GLY A 332 14.71 9.32 11.58
C GLY A 332 13.20 9.25 11.83
N ALA A 333 12.62 8.04 11.97
CA ALA A 333 11.18 7.91 12.15
C ALA A 333 10.72 8.66 13.42
N TYR A 334 9.75 9.55 13.26
CA TYR A 334 9.01 10.13 14.37
C TYR A 334 8.53 9.02 15.31
N PRO A 335 8.48 9.26 16.64
CA PRO A 335 8.01 8.25 17.58
C PRO A 335 6.63 7.74 17.13
N PRO A 336 6.42 6.41 17.08
CA PRO A 336 5.19 5.85 16.55
C PRO A 336 4.01 6.25 17.45
N GLY A 337 2.96 6.79 16.82
CA GLY A 337 1.75 7.24 17.48
C GLY A 337 0.55 6.35 17.16
N PRO A 338 -0.45 6.25 18.06
CA PRO A 338 -1.67 5.48 17.84
C PRO A 338 -2.37 5.93 16.55
N ASN A 339 -2.68 4.97 15.67
CA ASN A 339 -3.19 5.27 14.33
C ASN A 339 -4.28 4.29 13.90
N LYS A 340 -5.18 4.79 13.04
CA LYS A 340 -6.30 4.03 12.45
C LYS A 340 -5.77 2.80 11.72
N LEU A 341 -6.62 1.78 11.60
CA LEU A 341 -6.27 0.56 10.89
C LEU A 341 -5.78 0.82 9.45
N THR A 342 -6.45 1.72 8.71
CA THR A 342 -6.03 2.04 7.35
C THR A 342 -4.61 2.63 7.30
N ASN A 343 -4.22 3.43 8.30
CA ASN A 343 -2.87 4.02 8.34
C ASN A 343 -1.79 2.96 8.55
N TYR A 344 -2.11 1.89 9.27
CA TYR A 344 -1.22 0.74 9.41
C TYR A 344 -0.96 0.07 8.05
N GLN A 345 -2.00 -0.13 7.24
CA GLN A 345 -1.85 -0.70 5.90
C GLN A 345 -1.13 0.25 4.95
N ILE A 346 -1.51 1.54 4.93
CA ILE A 346 -0.87 2.59 4.12
C ILE A 346 0.64 2.64 4.39
N TRP A 347 1.04 2.56 5.66
CA TRP A 347 2.45 2.59 6.02
C TRP A 347 3.20 1.39 5.43
N TRP A 348 2.61 0.19 5.43
CA TRP A 348 3.22 -0.97 4.81
C TRP A 348 3.24 -0.92 3.28
N TRP A 349 2.19 -0.41 2.63
CA TRP A 349 2.17 -0.19 1.18
C TRP A 349 3.27 0.80 0.76
N HIS A 350 3.46 1.87 1.53
CA HIS A 350 4.54 2.82 1.28
C HIS A 350 5.92 2.14 1.39
N ASN A 351 6.13 1.34 2.43
CA ASN A 351 7.38 0.61 2.60
C ASN A 351 7.63 -0.43 1.49
N GLU A 352 6.59 -1.08 0.95
CA GLU A 352 6.71 -1.93 -0.23
C GLU A 352 7.29 -1.15 -1.43
N ALA A 353 6.73 0.04 -1.70
CA ALA A 353 7.21 0.90 -2.78
C ALA A 353 8.66 1.34 -2.56
N LEU A 354 9.05 1.69 -1.33
CA LEU A 354 10.44 1.97 -0.98
C LEU A 354 11.36 0.77 -1.26
N LYS A 355 10.96 -0.45 -0.88
CA LYS A 355 11.77 -1.65 -1.13
C LYS A 355 11.92 -1.99 -2.60
N LEU A 356 10.88 -1.75 -3.40
CA LEU A 356 10.95 -1.88 -4.86
C LEU A 356 11.97 -0.89 -5.45
N LEU A 357 11.94 0.37 -5.03
CA LEU A 357 12.87 1.41 -5.47
C LEU A 357 14.31 1.13 -5.02
N ASP A 358 14.49 0.76 -3.74
CA ASP A 358 15.79 0.39 -3.17
C ASP A 358 16.42 -0.78 -3.94
N TYR A 359 15.61 -1.74 -4.39
CA TYR A 359 16.10 -2.86 -5.18
C TYR A 359 16.54 -2.43 -6.58
N VAL A 360 15.74 -1.61 -7.27
CA VAL A 360 16.10 -1.10 -8.61
C VAL A 360 17.38 -0.26 -8.55
N TYR A 361 17.45 0.71 -7.65
CA TYR A 361 18.61 1.60 -7.57
C TYR A 361 19.82 0.97 -6.87
N GLY A 362 19.58 0.21 -5.79
CA GLY A 362 20.65 -0.46 -5.04
C GLY A 362 21.34 -1.57 -5.82
N GLN A 363 20.61 -2.27 -6.70
CA GLN A 363 21.18 -3.27 -7.60
C GLN A 363 21.52 -2.70 -9.00
N ASP A 364 21.36 -1.39 -9.20
CA ASP A 364 21.57 -0.70 -10.47
C ASP A 364 20.91 -1.41 -11.67
N ARG A 365 19.63 -1.73 -11.50
CA ARG A 365 18.81 -2.37 -12.51
C ARG A 365 18.38 -1.35 -13.56
N ASP A 366 17.86 -1.87 -14.67
CA ASP A 366 17.19 -1.06 -15.67
C ASP A 366 16.01 -0.31 -15.01
N VAL A 367 16.01 1.02 -15.08
CA VAL A 367 14.98 1.85 -14.42
C VAL A 367 13.57 1.53 -14.94
N ARG A 368 13.46 0.97 -16.15
CA ARG A 368 12.17 0.60 -16.74
C ARG A 368 11.50 -0.56 -16.02
N GLU A 369 12.23 -1.29 -15.19
CA GLU A 369 11.65 -2.28 -14.28
C GLU A 369 10.71 -1.66 -13.24
N LEU A 370 10.77 -0.35 -12.99
CA LEU A 370 9.81 0.34 -12.12
C LEU A 370 8.36 0.23 -12.60
N VAL A 371 8.14 0.04 -13.91
CA VAL A 371 6.80 -0.10 -14.51
C VAL A 371 6.55 -1.47 -15.15
N THR A 372 7.59 -2.29 -15.31
CA THR A 372 7.49 -3.64 -15.93
C THR A 372 7.75 -4.78 -14.95
N GLY A 373 8.34 -4.50 -13.79
CA GLY A 373 8.75 -5.51 -12.82
C GLY A 373 7.57 -6.30 -12.26
N ARG A 374 7.70 -7.62 -12.23
CA ARG A 374 6.68 -8.51 -11.63
C ARG A 374 6.98 -8.87 -10.18
N TYR A 375 8.12 -8.46 -9.65
CA TYR A 375 8.53 -8.77 -8.29
C TYR A 375 7.92 -7.81 -7.26
N THR A 376 8.09 -8.17 -5.98
CA THR A 376 7.92 -7.27 -4.84
C THR A 376 8.75 -7.73 -3.64
N PHE A 377 8.66 -6.99 -2.54
CA PHE A 377 9.16 -7.37 -1.23
C PHE A 377 7.99 -7.37 -0.24
N VAL A 378 7.85 -8.43 0.52
CA VAL A 378 6.81 -8.54 1.54
C VAL A 378 7.41 -8.86 2.90
N ASN A 379 6.72 -8.45 3.93
CA ASN A 379 6.90 -8.89 5.30
C ASN A 379 5.57 -9.47 5.83
N GLY A 380 5.50 -9.82 7.11
CA GLY A 380 4.29 -10.36 7.75
C GLY A 380 3.01 -9.57 7.46
N PRO A 381 2.99 -8.25 7.72
CA PRO A 381 1.83 -7.40 7.45
C PRO A 381 1.40 -7.35 5.97
N LEU A 382 2.35 -7.26 5.03
CA LEU A 382 2.03 -7.31 3.60
C LEU A 382 1.57 -8.71 3.16
N ALA A 383 2.13 -9.77 3.76
CA ALA A 383 1.68 -11.13 3.50
C ALA A 383 0.23 -11.32 3.95
N GLN A 384 -0.11 -10.85 5.15
CA GLN A 384 -1.50 -10.82 5.63
C GLN A 384 -2.40 -10.01 4.69
N PHE A 385 -1.93 -8.84 4.24
CA PHE A 385 -2.68 -7.99 3.32
C PHE A 385 -3.03 -8.71 2.02
N TYR A 386 -2.03 -9.22 1.29
CA TYR A 386 -2.25 -9.87 0.00
C TYR A 386 -2.99 -11.21 0.08
N ARG A 387 -2.80 -11.96 1.17
CA ARG A 387 -3.43 -13.28 1.32
C ARG A 387 -4.88 -13.18 1.77
N TYR A 388 -5.24 -12.15 2.55
CA TYR A 388 -6.55 -12.11 3.24
C TYR A 388 -7.29 -10.79 3.12
N VAL A 389 -6.61 -9.64 3.23
CA VAL A 389 -7.27 -8.33 3.28
C VAL A 389 -7.67 -7.86 1.88
N GLU A 390 -6.76 -7.94 0.90
CA GLU A 390 -7.04 -7.52 -0.47
C GLU A 390 -8.17 -8.35 -1.12
N PRO A 391 -8.13 -9.70 -1.08
CA PRO A 391 -9.22 -10.52 -1.60
C PRO A 391 -10.57 -10.22 -0.93
N ALA A 392 -10.57 -9.77 0.33
CA ALA A 392 -11.78 -9.45 1.08
C ALA A 392 -12.52 -8.21 0.56
N ALA A 393 -11.94 -7.43 -0.36
CA ALA A 393 -12.61 -6.31 -1.03
C ALA A 393 -13.51 -6.75 -2.21
N CYS A 394 -13.47 -8.03 -2.59
CA CYS A 394 -14.21 -8.63 -3.69
C CYS A 394 -15.03 -9.84 -3.19
N CYS A 395 -16.16 -10.26 -3.74
CA CYS A 395 -16.78 -9.84 -5.00
C CYS A 395 -18.30 -9.72 -4.87
N GLU A 396 -18.78 -9.09 -3.79
CA GLU A 396 -20.21 -9.05 -3.51
C GLU A 396 -21.00 -8.29 -4.59
N GLY A 397 -20.48 -7.14 -5.04
CA GLY A 397 -21.14 -6.29 -6.04
C GLY A 397 -20.96 -6.82 -7.46
N GLU A 398 -19.88 -7.56 -7.71
CA GLU A 398 -19.50 -8.11 -9.00
C GLU A 398 -20.22 -9.45 -9.29
N ARG A 399 -20.64 -10.17 -8.24
CA ARG A 399 -21.32 -11.47 -8.34
C ARG A 399 -22.58 -11.48 -9.22
N PRO A 400 -23.51 -10.51 -9.15
CA PRO A 400 -24.67 -10.46 -10.06
C PRO A 400 -24.29 -10.41 -11.55
N LEU A 401 -23.03 -10.09 -11.85
CA LEU A 401 -22.48 -10.00 -13.20
C LEU A 401 -21.60 -11.21 -13.57
N GLY A 402 -21.63 -12.27 -12.75
CA GLY A 402 -20.93 -13.53 -13.01
C GLY A 402 -19.51 -13.61 -12.43
N MET A 403 -19.13 -12.72 -11.50
CA MET A 403 -17.81 -12.73 -10.86
C MET A 403 -17.95 -12.94 -9.33
N PRO A 404 -18.15 -14.19 -8.85
CA PRO A 404 -18.27 -14.48 -7.42
C PRO A 404 -16.92 -14.51 -6.67
N PHE A 405 -15.80 -14.60 -7.39
CA PHE A 405 -14.43 -14.54 -6.88
C PHE A 405 -13.52 -13.90 -7.93
N GLU A 406 -12.36 -13.44 -7.49
CA GLU A 406 -11.33 -12.86 -8.37
C GLU A 406 -10.43 -13.96 -8.90
N SER A 407 -10.62 -14.35 -10.17
CA SER A 407 -9.90 -15.48 -10.77
C SER A 407 -8.47 -15.15 -11.20
N THR A 408 -8.19 -13.88 -11.50
CA THR A 408 -6.86 -13.42 -11.94
C THR A 408 -6.48 -12.12 -11.21
N PRO A 409 -6.16 -12.19 -9.90
CA PRO A 409 -5.84 -11.00 -9.14
C PRO A 409 -4.55 -10.33 -9.60
N LEU A 410 -4.37 -9.05 -9.21
CA LEU A 410 -3.13 -8.32 -9.47
C LEU A 410 -1.92 -8.98 -8.81
N VAL A 411 -2.14 -9.50 -7.60
CA VAL A 411 -1.17 -10.29 -6.85
C VAL A 411 -1.79 -11.65 -6.55
N LEU A 412 -1.11 -12.73 -6.94
CA LEU A 412 -1.51 -14.10 -6.64
C LEU A 412 -1.23 -14.38 -5.15
N PRO A 413 -2.25 -14.67 -4.33
CA PRO A 413 -2.05 -14.97 -2.91
C PRO A 413 -1.05 -16.11 -2.65
N ASP A 414 -1.02 -17.10 -3.53
CA ASP A 414 -0.12 -18.26 -3.42
C ASP A 414 1.33 -17.95 -3.79
N ALA A 415 1.59 -16.84 -4.50
CA ALA A 415 2.95 -16.36 -4.73
C ALA A 415 3.55 -15.70 -3.47
N ILE A 416 2.71 -15.35 -2.50
CA ILE A 416 3.11 -14.66 -1.28
C ILE A 416 3.49 -15.68 -0.21
N PRO A 417 4.70 -15.61 0.35
CA PRO A 417 5.14 -16.51 1.41
C PRO A 417 4.22 -16.45 2.63
N ASP A 418 4.08 -17.58 3.31
CA ASP A 418 3.29 -17.70 4.53
C ASP A 418 4.06 -17.13 5.74
N LEU A 419 4.09 -15.80 5.82
CA LEU A 419 4.66 -15.04 6.94
C LEU A 419 3.58 -14.75 7.99
N MET A 420 3.96 -14.79 9.26
CA MET A 420 3.07 -14.43 10.35
C MET A 420 2.84 -12.91 10.37
N PRO A 421 1.64 -12.42 10.69
CA PRO A 421 1.33 -10.98 10.61
C PRO A 421 2.24 -10.07 11.45
N HIS A 422 2.85 -10.57 12.52
CA HIS A 422 3.75 -9.79 13.38
C HIS A 422 5.23 -9.84 12.94
N GLU A 423 5.57 -10.59 11.88
CA GLU A 423 6.93 -10.65 11.31
C GLU A 423 7.20 -9.41 10.44
N ALA A 424 7.23 -8.24 11.09
CA ALA A 424 7.39 -6.94 10.45
C ALA A 424 8.83 -6.62 9.99
N ALA A 425 9.83 -7.24 10.62
CA ALA A 425 11.24 -7.00 10.34
C ALA A 425 11.79 -7.68 9.07
N PRO A 426 11.54 -8.99 8.81
CA PRO A 426 12.09 -9.65 7.63
C PRO A 426 11.37 -9.15 6.36
N TRP A 427 12.17 -8.81 5.34
CA TRP A 427 11.70 -8.53 4.00
C TRP A 427 12.07 -9.68 3.07
N VAL A 428 11.06 -10.33 2.50
CA VAL A 428 11.19 -11.46 1.60
C VAL A 428 10.95 -11.01 0.17
N PHE A 429 11.90 -11.31 -0.71
CA PHE A 429 11.76 -11.06 -2.13
C PHE A 429 10.79 -12.06 -2.76
N VAL A 430 9.75 -11.54 -3.40
CA VAL A 430 8.79 -12.29 -4.20
C VAL A 430 9.13 -12.03 -5.66
N LYS A 431 9.63 -13.04 -6.36
CA LYS A 431 10.12 -12.89 -7.75
C LYS A 431 9.02 -12.53 -8.74
N ASP A 432 7.82 -13.05 -8.53
CA ASP A 432 6.69 -12.89 -9.46
C ASP A 432 5.38 -12.86 -8.67
N ARG A 433 4.73 -11.69 -8.63
CA ARG A 433 3.43 -11.46 -8.02
C ARG A 433 2.28 -11.98 -8.87
N GLY A 434 2.48 -12.26 -10.15
CA GLY A 434 1.43 -12.71 -11.04
C GLY A 434 1.48 -12.06 -12.42
N PRO A 435 0.64 -12.54 -13.36
CA PRO A 435 0.66 -12.12 -14.76
C PRO A 435 0.12 -10.71 -15.00
N ARG A 436 -0.55 -10.11 -14.01
CA ARG A 436 -1.12 -8.76 -14.08
C ARG A 436 -0.25 -7.70 -13.39
N ALA A 437 0.91 -8.09 -12.84
CA ALA A 437 1.82 -7.17 -12.17
C ALA A 437 2.61 -6.30 -13.16
N ALA A 438 2.66 -5.00 -12.90
CA ALA A 438 3.33 -3.97 -13.70
C ALA A 438 4.07 -2.97 -12.80
N GLY A 439 5.09 -3.45 -12.09
CA GLY A 439 5.93 -2.67 -11.17
C GLY A 439 5.10 -1.87 -10.16
N LEU A 440 5.49 -0.62 -9.97
CA LEU A 440 4.82 0.35 -9.09
C LEU A 440 3.36 0.59 -9.48
N LEU A 441 3.01 0.49 -10.78
CA LEU A 441 1.66 0.80 -11.30
C LEU A 441 0.57 -0.13 -10.76
N THR A 442 0.97 -1.26 -10.17
CA THR A 442 0.09 -2.30 -9.61
C THR A 442 0.38 -2.57 -8.14
N THR A 443 1.09 -1.66 -7.48
CA THR A 443 1.22 -1.68 -6.01
C THR A 443 0.02 -1.01 -5.37
N PRO A 444 -0.39 -1.42 -4.16
CA PRO A 444 -1.41 -0.72 -3.39
C PRO A 444 -1.05 0.76 -3.17
N ALA A 445 0.22 1.10 -2.98
CA ALA A 445 0.66 2.50 -2.81
C ALA A 445 0.22 3.38 -3.99
N PHE A 446 0.41 2.92 -5.22
CA PHE A 446 -0.02 3.66 -6.42
C PHE A 446 -1.55 3.61 -6.62
N LEU A 447 -2.14 2.41 -6.56
CA LEU A 447 -3.56 2.21 -6.89
C LEU A 447 -4.51 2.85 -5.89
N GLN A 448 -4.11 2.91 -4.61
CA GLN A 448 -4.89 3.54 -3.55
C GLN A 448 -4.64 5.04 -3.53
N LYS A 449 -3.40 5.53 -3.71
CA LYS A 449 -3.13 6.98 -3.82
C LYS A 449 -3.94 7.63 -4.94
N PHE A 450 -3.97 6.97 -6.10
CA PHE A 450 -4.67 7.43 -7.29
C PHE A 450 -5.94 6.57 -7.48
N THR A 451 -6.98 6.91 -6.72
CA THR A 451 -8.20 6.10 -6.62
C THR A 451 -8.95 5.93 -7.93
N SER A 452 -8.95 6.96 -8.79
CA SER A 452 -9.61 6.94 -10.10
C SER A 452 -8.64 6.65 -11.24
N ARG A 453 -9.15 6.11 -12.35
CA ARG A 453 -8.32 5.77 -13.52
C ARG A 453 -7.67 6.99 -14.16
N ARG A 454 -8.40 8.11 -14.22
CA ARG A 454 -7.87 9.39 -14.71
C ARG A 454 -6.77 9.92 -13.79
N ALA A 455 -6.90 9.77 -12.47
CA ALA A 455 -5.84 10.16 -11.54
C ALA A 455 -4.57 9.31 -11.74
N ARG A 456 -4.71 8.01 -11.99
CA ARG A 456 -3.58 7.10 -12.30
C ARG A 456 -2.88 7.52 -13.59
N ALA A 457 -3.65 7.77 -14.65
CA ALA A 457 -3.13 8.26 -15.93
C ALA A 457 -2.43 9.62 -15.80
N ALA A 458 -3.02 10.57 -15.07
CA ALA A 458 -2.41 11.87 -14.81
C ALA A 458 -1.08 11.76 -14.05
N ALA A 459 -1.03 10.91 -13.02
CA ALA A 459 0.20 10.66 -12.26
C ALA A 459 1.32 10.08 -13.15
N ILE A 460 0.99 9.19 -14.08
CA ILE A 460 1.96 8.65 -15.05
C ILE A 460 2.41 9.73 -16.02
N HIS A 461 1.49 10.49 -16.60
CA HIS A 461 1.80 11.53 -17.57
C HIS A 461 2.73 12.61 -16.99
N THR A 462 2.47 13.05 -15.76
CA THR A 462 3.30 14.04 -15.07
C THR A 462 4.57 13.42 -14.45
N GLY A 463 4.42 12.32 -13.73
CA GLY A 463 5.49 11.69 -12.96
C GLY A 463 6.52 11.00 -13.84
N LEU A 464 6.07 10.26 -14.85
CA LEU A 464 6.91 9.37 -15.66
C LEU A 464 7.17 9.91 -17.07
N LEU A 465 6.30 10.75 -17.63
CA LEU A 465 6.50 11.32 -18.97
C LEU A 465 6.90 12.80 -18.94
N CYS A 466 6.94 13.44 -17.76
CA CYS A 466 7.27 14.86 -17.59
C CYS A 466 6.36 15.79 -18.40
N LYS A 467 5.11 15.37 -18.66
CA LYS A 467 4.12 16.14 -19.40
C LYS A 467 2.97 16.57 -18.49
N ASN A 468 2.37 17.71 -18.77
CA ASN A 468 1.24 18.22 -18.01
C ASN A 468 0.00 18.33 -18.90
N PHE A 469 -1.17 18.09 -18.31
CA PHE A 469 -2.43 18.42 -18.94
C PHE A 469 -2.72 19.90 -18.68
N ILE A 470 -2.79 20.69 -19.74
CA ILE A 470 -3.16 22.11 -19.69
C ILE A 470 -4.51 22.24 -20.39
N ALA A 471 -5.56 22.43 -19.61
CA ALA A 471 -6.90 22.62 -20.17
C ALA A 471 -7.00 24.02 -20.78
N ASP A 472 -7.39 24.08 -22.05
CA ASP A 472 -7.80 25.33 -22.67
C ASP A 472 -9.30 25.56 -22.41
N THR A 473 -9.59 26.18 -21.27
CA THR A 473 -10.98 26.46 -20.87
C THR A 473 -11.61 27.62 -21.65
N SER A 474 -10.82 28.38 -22.43
CA SER A 474 -11.34 29.52 -23.20
C SER A 474 -12.35 29.10 -24.28
N ASN A 475 -12.30 27.83 -24.69
CA ASN A 475 -13.17 27.23 -25.71
C ASN A 475 -14.17 26.19 -25.16
N ALA A 476 -14.33 26.09 -23.83
CA ALA A 476 -15.19 25.10 -23.20
C ALA A 476 -16.68 25.52 -23.23
N ALA A 477 -17.34 25.33 -24.38
CA ALA A 477 -18.79 25.54 -24.47
C ALA A 477 -19.57 24.54 -23.59
N PRO A 478 -20.76 24.89 -23.06
CA PRO A 478 -21.66 23.93 -22.44
C PRO A 478 -22.02 22.82 -23.44
N SER A 479 -21.73 21.57 -23.10
CA SER A 479 -22.10 20.40 -23.91
C SER A 479 -22.73 19.33 -23.02
N LYS A 480 -23.67 18.58 -23.60
CA LYS A 480 -24.27 17.37 -23.01
C LYS A 480 -23.60 16.09 -23.50
N ASP A 481 -22.62 16.19 -24.41
CA ASP A 481 -21.84 15.05 -24.88
C ASP A 481 -21.05 14.47 -23.70
N PRO A 482 -21.29 13.20 -23.31
CA PRO A 482 -20.54 12.55 -22.25
C PRO A 482 -19.08 12.26 -22.65
N ASP A 483 -18.76 12.23 -23.95
CA ASP A 483 -17.41 12.00 -24.44
C ASP A 483 -16.56 13.28 -24.38
N LEU A 484 -15.65 13.32 -23.42
CA LEU A 484 -14.74 14.45 -23.24
C LEU A 484 -13.65 14.51 -24.33
N MET A 485 -13.43 13.41 -25.07
CA MET A 485 -12.44 13.34 -26.15
C MET A 485 -12.88 14.10 -27.41
N THR A 486 -14.18 14.27 -27.60
CA THR A 486 -14.77 14.98 -28.75
C THR A 486 -15.26 16.37 -28.40
N ARG A 487 -15.48 16.64 -27.11
CA ARG A 487 -16.04 17.91 -26.64
C ARG A 487 -15.06 19.10 -26.83
N PRO A 488 -15.50 20.20 -27.47
CA PRO A 488 -14.71 21.43 -27.57
C PRO A 488 -14.23 21.95 -26.21
N GLY A 489 -12.96 22.33 -26.13
CA GLY A 489 -12.29 22.77 -24.89
C GLY A 489 -11.85 21.64 -23.94
N CYS A 490 -12.41 20.43 -24.06
CA CYS A 490 -11.98 19.26 -23.27
C CYS A 490 -11.05 18.32 -24.05
N ALA A 491 -11.31 18.17 -25.35
CA ALA A 491 -10.59 17.24 -26.24
C ALA A 491 -9.07 17.41 -26.22
N SER A 492 -8.56 18.65 -26.03
CA SER A 492 -7.13 18.95 -25.98
C SER A 492 -6.36 18.16 -24.93
N CYS A 493 -7.01 17.82 -23.81
CA CYS A 493 -6.43 16.96 -22.77
C CYS A 493 -6.98 15.52 -22.85
N HIS A 494 -8.29 15.37 -23.07
CA HIS A 494 -8.96 14.08 -22.90
C HIS A 494 -8.68 13.07 -24.01
N THR A 495 -8.31 13.51 -25.22
CA THR A 495 -7.86 12.61 -26.30
C THR A 495 -6.60 11.82 -25.93
N THR A 496 -5.79 12.34 -25.00
CA THR A 496 -4.62 11.62 -24.44
C THR A 496 -4.94 10.97 -23.09
N LEU A 497 -5.62 11.69 -22.19
CA LEU A 497 -5.88 11.22 -20.84
C LEU A 497 -6.79 9.98 -20.80
N GLU A 498 -7.85 9.94 -21.60
CA GLU A 498 -8.84 8.86 -21.50
C GLU A 498 -8.29 7.52 -22.04
N PRO A 499 -7.60 7.46 -23.20
CA PRO A 499 -6.96 6.22 -23.63
C PRO A 499 -5.90 5.73 -22.65
N LEU A 500 -5.12 6.63 -22.02
CA LEU A 500 -4.16 6.24 -20.99
C LEU A 500 -4.86 5.70 -19.73
N ALA A 501 -5.98 6.31 -19.33
CA ALA A 501 -6.79 5.85 -18.21
C ALA A 501 -7.45 4.48 -18.47
N ALA A 502 -7.75 4.15 -19.73
CA ALA A 502 -8.39 2.90 -20.11
C ALA A 502 -7.57 1.65 -19.71
N TYR A 503 -6.24 1.76 -19.61
CA TYR A 503 -5.39 0.69 -19.06
C TYR A 503 -5.73 0.27 -17.63
N PHE A 504 -6.39 1.14 -16.86
CA PHE A 504 -6.82 0.85 -15.49
C PHE A 504 -8.30 0.49 -15.40
N THR A 505 -9.02 0.37 -16.53
CA THR A 505 -10.46 0.03 -16.58
C THR A 505 -10.79 -1.25 -15.84
N ARG A 506 -9.90 -2.25 -15.91
CA ARG A 506 -10.03 -3.53 -15.22
C ARG A 506 -9.76 -3.47 -13.72
N ILE A 507 -9.32 -2.35 -13.16
CA ILE A 507 -9.07 -2.24 -11.71
C ILE A 507 -10.16 -1.35 -11.11
N LYS A 508 -10.95 -1.92 -10.20
CA LYS A 508 -12.01 -1.20 -9.49
C LYS A 508 -11.46 0.05 -8.80
N GLU A 509 -12.09 1.20 -9.03
CA GLU A 509 -11.65 2.47 -8.43
C GLU A 509 -11.77 2.41 -6.90
N GLY A 510 -10.76 2.92 -6.19
CA GLY A 510 -10.66 2.82 -4.72
C GLY A 510 -10.38 1.41 -4.18
N SER A 511 -10.07 0.44 -5.05
CA SER A 511 -9.67 -0.92 -4.69
C SER A 511 -8.47 -1.35 -5.54
N SER A 512 -7.96 -2.55 -5.25
CA SER A 512 -7.01 -3.30 -6.08
C SER A 512 -7.63 -4.53 -6.76
N THR A 513 -8.95 -4.72 -6.60
CA THR A 513 -9.72 -5.77 -7.28
C THR A 513 -9.65 -5.64 -8.79
N PHE A 514 -9.20 -6.71 -9.46
CA PHE A 514 -9.20 -6.87 -10.90
C PHE A 514 -10.53 -7.46 -11.38
N LEU A 515 -11.24 -6.70 -12.22
CA LEU A 515 -12.54 -7.02 -12.79
C LEU A 515 -12.38 -7.95 -14.00
N SER A 516 -12.77 -9.21 -13.85
CA SER A 516 -12.87 -10.18 -14.95
C SER A 516 -14.20 -10.09 -15.72
N LEU A 517 -14.97 -9.01 -15.52
CA LEU A 517 -16.20 -8.72 -16.25
C LEU A 517 -15.88 -8.44 -17.73
N PRO A 518 -16.74 -8.70 -18.73
CA PRO A 518 -16.43 -8.33 -20.10
C PRO A 518 -16.50 -6.81 -20.31
N ALA A 519 -15.71 -6.25 -21.24
CA ALA A 519 -15.76 -4.81 -21.54
C ALA A 519 -17.15 -4.39 -22.05
N GLU A 520 -17.82 -5.28 -22.77
CA GLU A 520 -19.21 -5.15 -23.18
C GLU A 520 -20.04 -6.27 -22.56
N ASN A 521 -21.16 -5.95 -21.91
CA ASN A 521 -21.99 -6.94 -21.25
C ASN A 521 -23.46 -6.82 -21.67
N PRO A 522 -24.04 -7.82 -22.35
CA PRO A 522 -25.45 -7.78 -22.77
C PRO A 522 -26.42 -7.76 -21.59
N THR A 523 -26.02 -8.27 -20.42
CA THR A 523 -26.81 -8.21 -19.18
C THR A 523 -26.98 -6.77 -18.69
N CYS A 524 -26.03 -5.89 -19.03
CA CYS A 524 -25.99 -4.49 -18.60
C CYS A 524 -26.48 -3.51 -19.68
N LYS A 525 -27.31 -3.97 -20.62
CA LYS A 525 -27.96 -3.11 -21.60
C LYS A 525 -28.87 -2.05 -20.98
N VAL A 526 -29.10 -0.97 -21.71
CA VAL A 526 -29.98 0.14 -21.33
C VAL A 526 -31.37 -0.11 -21.91
N VAL A 527 -32.38 -0.22 -21.05
CA VAL A 527 -33.79 -0.41 -21.46
C VAL A 527 -34.60 0.78 -20.96
N GLY A 528 -35.31 1.46 -21.87
CA GLY A 528 -36.10 2.66 -21.52
C GLY A 528 -35.26 3.77 -20.92
N GLY A 529 -34.00 3.93 -21.37
CA GLY A 529 -33.06 4.93 -20.85
C GLY A 529 -32.48 4.60 -19.46
N ARG A 530 -32.69 3.39 -18.94
CA ARG A 530 -32.21 2.98 -17.62
C ARG A 530 -31.38 1.69 -17.70
N MET A 531 -30.32 1.66 -16.91
CA MET A 531 -29.48 0.47 -16.69
C MET A 531 -29.85 -0.16 -15.34
N SER A 532 -29.73 -1.49 -15.23
CA SER A 532 -29.93 -2.20 -13.95
C SER A 532 -29.00 -1.63 -12.85
N PRO A 533 -29.49 -1.43 -11.61
CA PRO A 533 -28.66 -0.94 -10.51
C PRO A 533 -27.42 -1.80 -10.22
N ALA A 534 -27.48 -3.11 -10.49
CA ALA A 534 -26.31 -3.99 -10.33
C ALA A 534 -25.19 -3.68 -11.33
N CYS A 535 -25.53 -3.07 -12.47
CA CYS A 535 -24.59 -2.73 -13.53
C CYS A 535 -24.00 -1.33 -13.39
N THR A 536 -24.75 -0.35 -12.86
CA THR A 536 -24.34 1.08 -12.86
C THR A 536 -23.06 1.37 -12.07
N THR A 537 -22.68 0.48 -11.15
CA THR A 537 -21.40 0.54 -10.43
C THR A 537 -20.21 0.31 -11.36
N PHE A 538 -20.34 -0.57 -12.37
CA PHE A 538 -19.23 -1.01 -13.21
C PHE A 538 -19.34 -0.51 -14.65
N TYR A 539 -20.55 -0.43 -15.19
CA TYR A 539 -20.86 -0.05 -16.56
C TYR A 539 -21.39 1.39 -16.62
N ASP A 540 -21.08 2.10 -17.69
CA ASP A 540 -21.46 3.50 -17.86
C ASP A 540 -22.71 3.62 -18.76
N PRO A 541 -23.86 4.06 -18.23
CA PRO A 541 -25.08 4.16 -19.02
C PRO A 541 -24.95 5.14 -20.19
N SER A 542 -24.09 6.16 -20.10
CA SER A 542 -23.89 7.16 -21.16
C SER A 542 -23.21 6.61 -22.40
N PHE A 543 -22.45 5.51 -22.25
CA PHE A 543 -21.75 4.83 -23.35
C PHE A 543 -22.32 3.44 -23.63
N SER A 544 -23.48 3.13 -23.05
CA SER A 544 -24.19 1.86 -23.21
C SER A 544 -25.41 2.03 -24.10
N ASN A 545 -25.95 0.94 -24.63
CA ASN A 545 -27.08 0.98 -25.56
C ASN A 545 -28.10 -0.16 -25.31
N GLY A 546 -29.07 -0.30 -26.21
CA GLY A 546 -30.15 -1.29 -26.11
C GLY A 546 -29.69 -2.74 -26.17
N ASP A 547 -28.45 -3.01 -26.58
CA ASP A 547 -27.92 -4.36 -26.76
C ASP A 547 -26.90 -4.73 -25.69
N ARG A 548 -26.14 -3.75 -25.17
CA ARG A 548 -25.02 -3.99 -24.25
C ARG A 548 -24.71 -2.80 -23.35
N GLY A 549 -24.19 -3.11 -22.18
CA GLY A 549 -23.51 -2.16 -21.30
C GLY A 549 -22.03 -2.07 -21.66
N LEU A 550 -21.44 -0.88 -21.62
CA LEU A 550 -20.00 -0.66 -21.77
C LEU A 550 -19.34 -0.39 -20.42
N LEU A 551 -18.28 -1.14 -20.11
CA LEU A 551 -17.54 -1.01 -18.85
C LEU A 551 -17.01 0.42 -18.74
N ARG A 552 -17.17 1.03 -17.56
CA ARG A 552 -16.81 2.44 -17.36
C ARG A 552 -15.34 2.64 -17.74
N GLY A 553 -15.04 3.66 -18.54
CA GLY A 553 -13.67 3.93 -19.04
C GLY A 553 -13.27 3.14 -20.29
N ALA A 554 -14.00 2.10 -20.69
CA ALA A 554 -13.68 1.33 -21.90
C ALA A 554 -14.00 2.07 -23.21
N TYR A 555 -14.84 3.10 -23.16
CA TYR A 555 -15.20 3.93 -24.33
C TYR A 555 -13.98 4.59 -24.99
N ALA A 556 -12.97 4.91 -24.19
CA ALA A 556 -11.80 5.64 -24.65
C ALA A 556 -10.81 4.78 -25.43
N SER A 557 -10.68 3.51 -25.05
CA SER A 557 -9.90 2.50 -25.78
C SER A 557 -10.24 1.11 -25.25
N ARG A 558 -10.86 0.29 -26.10
CA ARG A 558 -11.15 -1.11 -25.79
C ARG A 558 -9.86 -1.92 -25.70
N ASP A 559 -8.91 -1.68 -26.61
CA ASP A 559 -7.65 -2.41 -26.65
C ASP A 559 -6.83 -2.18 -25.38
N HIS A 560 -6.71 -0.93 -24.92
CA HIS A 560 -6.02 -0.62 -23.66
C HIS A 560 -6.76 -1.21 -22.44
N THR A 561 -8.10 -1.23 -22.48
CA THR A 561 -8.91 -1.87 -21.44
C THR A 561 -8.59 -3.36 -21.28
N GLU A 562 -8.43 -4.09 -22.38
CA GLU A 562 -8.09 -5.51 -22.33
C GLU A 562 -6.61 -5.76 -22.00
N ALA A 563 -5.73 -4.90 -22.50
CA ALA A 563 -4.29 -5.02 -22.33
C ALA A 563 -3.85 -4.73 -20.88
N GLY A 564 -4.50 -3.77 -20.22
CA GLY A 564 -4.30 -3.49 -18.79
C GLY A 564 -2.92 -2.90 -18.44
N PRO A 565 -2.60 -2.70 -17.14
CA PRO A 565 -1.40 -1.97 -16.73
C PRO A 565 -0.08 -2.62 -17.16
N VAL A 566 -0.08 -3.93 -17.44
CA VAL A 566 1.11 -4.65 -17.93
C VAL A 566 1.53 -4.14 -19.31
N ALA A 567 0.57 -3.96 -20.21
CA ALA A 567 0.84 -3.40 -21.52
C ALA A 567 1.26 -1.93 -21.43
N LEU A 568 0.60 -1.15 -20.56
CA LEU A 568 1.05 0.23 -20.29
C LEU A 568 2.49 0.28 -19.79
N GLY A 569 2.87 -0.61 -18.86
CA GLY A 569 4.24 -0.71 -18.38
C GLY A 569 5.23 -1.01 -19.51
N ALA A 570 4.87 -1.92 -20.42
CA ALA A 570 5.68 -2.22 -21.60
C ALA A 570 5.79 -1.03 -22.57
N GLU A 571 4.69 -0.32 -22.84
CA GLU A 571 4.67 0.88 -23.69
C GLU A 571 5.52 2.00 -23.10
N LEU A 572 5.40 2.26 -21.79
CA LEU A 572 6.23 3.24 -21.10
C LEU A 572 7.71 2.86 -21.20
N ALA A 573 8.06 1.59 -20.96
CA ALA A 573 9.43 1.10 -21.08
C ALA A 573 10.00 1.21 -22.50
N ALA A 574 9.16 1.15 -23.53
CA ALA A 574 9.56 1.35 -24.92
C ALA A 574 9.60 2.85 -25.31
N SER A 575 8.99 3.73 -24.53
CA SER A 575 8.84 5.15 -24.85
C SER A 575 10.13 5.95 -24.60
N PRO A 576 10.62 6.72 -25.59
CA PRO A 576 11.74 7.64 -25.37
C PRO A 576 11.39 8.75 -24.37
N ASP A 577 10.10 9.10 -24.23
CA ASP A 577 9.66 10.12 -23.28
C ASP A 577 9.87 9.69 -21.83
N TYR A 578 9.72 8.39 -21.53
CA TYR A 578 9.91 7.89 -20.17
C TYR A 578 11.37 7.97 -19.74
N VAL A 579 12.28 7.45 -20.57
CA VAL A 579 13.73 7.49 -20.28
C VAL A 579 14.27 8.93 -20.35
N GLY A 580 13.73 9.76 -21.24
CA GLY A 580 14.01 11.19 -21.29
C GLY A 580 13.59 11.91 -20.01
N CYS A 581 12.36 11.68 -19.53
CA CYS A 581 11.87 12.26 -18.29
C CYS A 581 12.67 11.81 -17.06
N ALA A 582 13.03 10.52 -16.99
CA ALA A 582 13.89 10.01 -15.92
C ALA A 582 15.25 10.74 -15.89
N LEU A 583 15.87 10.92 -17.06
CA LEU A 583 17.11 11.68 -17.20
C LEU A 583 16.92 13.15 -16.79
N ASP A 584 15.91 13.82 -17.33
CA ASP A 584 15.68 15.24 -17.10
C ASP A 584 15.46 15.52 -15.61
N ARG A 585 14.73 14.66 -14.89
CA ARG A 585 14.55 14.77 -13.44
C ARG A 585 15.86 14.62 -12.67
N VAL A 586 16.67 13.62 -13.01
CA VAL A 586 17.96 13.34 -12.35
C VAL A 586 18.94 14.48 -12.58
N ALA A 587 19.11 14.89 -13.84
CA ALA A 587 19.97 16.00 -14.21
C ALA A 587 19.51 17.29 -13.53
N SER A 588 18.21 17.60 -13.55
CA SER A 588 17.69 18.83 -12.96
C SER A 588 17.88 18.88 -11.44
N SER A 589 17.72 17.73 -10.77
CA SER A 589 17.96 17.63 -9.33
C SER A 589 19.43 17.84 -8.96
N LEU A 590 20.36 17.28 -9.72
CA LEU A 590 21.80 17.38 -9.45
C LEU A 590 22.37 18.75 -9.85
N LEU A 591 21.87 19.33 -10.93
CA LEU A 591 22.27 20.67 -11.38
C LEU A 591 21.57 21.81 -10.63
N GLY A 592 20.53 21.50 -9.84
CA GLY A 592 19.74 22.49 -9.12
C GLY A 592 18.88 23.40 -10.00
N ARG A 593 18.72 23.07 -11.29
CA ARG A 593 17.90 23.80 -12.26
C ARG A 593 17.35 22.86 -13.34
N PRO A 594 16.21 23.17 -13.98
CA PRO A 594 15.78 22.46 -15.17
C PRO A 594 16.83 22.50 -16.29
N LEU A 595 16.87 21.44 -17.12
CA LEU A 595 17.56 21.51 -18.40
C LEU A 595 16.78 22.41 -19.35
N ASP A 596 17.48 23.30 -20.06
CA ASP A 596 16.89 24.23 -21.01
C ASP A 596 17.42 23.98 -22.45
N ALA A 597 17.15 24.91 -23.36
CA ALA A 597 17.54 24.79 -24.76
C ALA A 597 19.08 24.76 -24.94
N ASP A 598 19.83 25.43 -24.06
CA ASP A 598 21.29 25.50 -24.15
C ASP A 598 21.96 24.19 -23.70
N ASP A 599 21.23 23.34 -22.96
CA ASP A 599 21.70 22.01 -22.54
C ASP A 599 21.47 20.92 -23.60
N GLY A 600 21.01 21.26 -24.81
CA GLY A 600 20.64 20.28 -25.83
C GLY A 600 21.73 19.23 -26.12
N GLU A 601 22.99 19.66 -26.26
CA GLU A 601 24.11 18.74 -26.47
C GLU A 601 24.41 17.88 -25.24
N LEU A 602 24.36 18.47 -24.04
CA LEU A 602 24.56 17.74 -22.79
C LEU A 602 23.51 16.65 -22.65
N ARG A 603 22.23 17.02 -22.84
CA ARG A 603 21.10 16.10 -22.77
C ARG A 603 21.24 14.95 -23.77
N ALA A 604 21.61 15.24 -25.03
CA ALA A 604 21.82 14.22 -26.04
C ALA A 604 22.93 13.23 -25.66
N ARG A 605 24.07 13.74 -25.16
CA ARG A 605 25.18 12.89 -24.69
C ARG A 605 24.79 12.03 -23.49
N LEU A 606 24.08 12.60 -22.51
CA LEU A 606 23.61 11.87 -21.34
C LEU A 606 22.60 10.79 -21.72
N LEU A 607 21.69 11.07 -22.66
CA LEU A 607 20.70 10.10 -23.12
C LEU A 607 21.36 8.92 -23.86
N ALA A 608 22.37 9.20 -24.69
CA ALA A 608 23.16 8.15 -25.34
C ALA A 608 23.85 7.24 -24.31
N ARG A 609 24.53 7.83 -23.32
CA ARG A 609 25.16 7.07 -22.21
C ARG A 609 24.14 6.26 -21.42
N PHE A 610 22.96 6.83 -21.17
CA PHE A 610 21.90 6.15 -20.44
C PHE A 610 21.42 4.90 -21.21
N ALA A 611 21.20 5.02 -22.52
CA ALA A 611 20.85 3.89 -23.39
C ALA A 611 21.97 2.84 -23.47
N GLU A 612 23.23 3.25 -23.66
CA GLU A 612 24.40 2.35 -23.70
C GLU A 612 24.56 1.53 -22.40
N SER A 613 24.20 2.12 -21.26
CA SER A 613 24.23 1.43 -19.96
C SER A 613 23.08 0.44 -19.74
N GLY A 614 22.14 0.33 -20.68
CA GLY A 614 20.90 -0.41 -20.50
C GLY A 614 19.93 0.28 -19.55
N TYR A 615 19.87 1.62 -19.60
CA TYR A 615 19.04 2.48 -18.77
C TYR A 615 19.25 2.30 -17.26
N ARG A 616 20.51 2.10 -16.87
CA ARG A 616 20.93 2.00 -15.47
C ARG A 616 21.23 3.37 -14.90
N MET A 617 20.81 3.58 -13.66
CA MET A 617 20.81 4.91 -13.07
C MET A 617 22.20 5.34 -12.56
N ARG A 618 23.05 4.42 -12.10
CA ARG A 618 24.39 4.77 -11.61
C ARG A 618 25.28 5.34 -12.72
N PRO A 619 25.39 4.72 -13.93
CA PRO A 619 26.20 5.29 -15.00
C PRO A 619 25.71 6.66 -15.47
N LEU A 620 24.40 6.90 -15.47
CA LEU A 620 23.83 8.21 -15.78
C LEU A 620 24.23 9.25 -14.73
N VAL A 621 24.01 8.97 -13.44
CA VAL A 621 24.40 9.91 -12.36
C VAL A 621 25.89 10.18 -12.38
N ARG A 622 26.72 9.16 -12.56
CA ARG A 622 28.17 9.30 -12.73
C ARG A 622 28.50 10.25 -13.89
N ALA A 623 27.85 10.09 -15.04
CA ALA A 623 28.08 10.94 -16.20
C ALA A 623 27.69 12.40 -15.93
N ILE A 624 26.61 12.64 -15.19
CA ILE A 624 26.16 13.99 -14.82
C ILE A 624 27.17 14.66 -13.88
N VAL A 625 27.52 13.99 -12.77
CA VAL A 625 28.30 14.62 -11.71
C VAL A 625 29.78 14.81 -12.06
N LEU A 626 30.28 14.10 -13.08
CA LEU A 626 31.62 14.27 -13.63
C LEU A 626 31.65 15.23 -14.85
N ASP A 627 30.50 15.72 -15.32
CA ASP A 627 30.45 16.71 -16.41
C ASP A 627 30.78 18.12 -15.89
N ALA A 628 31.40 18.95 -16.74
CA ALA A 628 31.73 20.33 -16.42
C ALA A 628 30.48 21.18 -16.09
N ALA A 629 29.31 20.82 -16.62
CA ALA A 629 28.05 21.46 -16.26
C ALA A 629 27.72 21.34 -14.77
N TYR A 630 28.01 20.20 -14.13
CA TYR A 630 27.78 20.02 -12.70
C TYR A 630 28.68 20.95 -11.88
N ALA A 631 29.98 20.96 -12.14
CA ALA A 631 30.91 21.87 -11.45
C ALA A 631 30.48 23.34 -11.61
N ARG A 632 30.14 23.79 -12.82
CA ARG A 632 29.65 25.15 -13.08
C ARG A 632 28.38 25.49 -12.30
N ALA A 633 27.43 24.56 -12.20
CA ALA A 633 26.19 24.77 -11.46
C ALA A 633 26.45 25.04 -9.97
N GLN A 634 27.39 24.31 -9.35
CA GLN A 634 27.73 24.47 -7.93
C GLN A 634 28.46 25.79 -7.63
N LEU A 635 29.14 26.35 -8.62
CA LEU A 635 29.82 27.65 -8.50
C LEU A 635 28.87 28.83 -8.67
N GLY A 636 27.88 28.69 -9.56
CA GLY A 636 26.87 29.71 -9.84
C GLY A 636 25.88 29.93 -8.69
N ALA A 637 25.52 28.87 -7.95
CA ALA A 637 24.61 28.93 -6.81
C ALA A 637 25.12 29.79 -5.63
N SER A 638 26.39 30.20 -5.64
CA SER A 638 27.02 31.04 -4.61
C SER A 638 27.06 32.53 -4.95
N ARG A 639 26.58 32.97 -6.13
CA ARG A 639 26.41 34.40 -6.42
C ARG A 639 25.06 34.85 -5.88
N PRO A 640 24.98 35.79 -4.91
CA PRO A 640 23.71 36.41 -4.61
C PRO A 640 23.20 37.04 -5.90
N SER A 641 21.99 36.66 -6.29
CA SER A 641 21.32 37.26 -7.44
C SER A 641 21.31 38.77 -7.25
N ALA A 642 21.99 39.51 -8.14
CA ALA A 642 21.91 40.96 -8.20
C ALA A 642 20.53 41.45 -8.71
N THR A 643 19.63 40.54 -9.07
CA THR A 643 18.22 40.85 -9.30
C THR A 643 17.42 40.46 -8.06
N GLY A 644 17.07 41.47 -7.26
CA GLY A 644 16.08 41.35 -6.20
C GLY A 644 14.74 40.92 -6.80
N SER A 645 14.39 39.64 -6.61
CA SER A 645 13.01 39.19 -6.75
C SER A 645 12.28 39.65 -5.49
N THR A 646 11.59 40.78 -5.60
CA THR A 646 10.53 41.16 -4.68
C THR A 646 9.43 40.10 -4.77
N PHE A 647 9.41 39.18 -3.81
CA PHE A 647 8.19 38.45 -3.48
C PHE A 647 7.17 39.46 -2.94
N VAL A 648 6.39 40.05 -3.85
CA VAL A 648 5.18 40.78 -3.48
C VAL A 648 4.15 39.74 -3.06
N HIS A 649 3.91 39.64 -1.75
CA HIS A 649 2.72 38.98 -1.24
C HIS A 649 1.49 39.68 -1.84
N PRO A 650 0.53 38.95 -2.44
CA PRO A 650 -0.76 39.55 -2.74
C PRO A 650 -1.43 39.94 -1.40
N PRO A 651 -2.05 41.13 -1.31
CA PRO A 651 -2.75 41.53 -0.11
C PRO A 651 -3.89 40.54 0.16
N MET A 652 -3.91 39.99 1.38
CA MET A 652 -5.11 39.31 1.89
C MET A 652 -6.22 40.35 1.91
N GLY A 653 -7.23 40.15 1.07
CA GLY A 653 -8.46 40.94 1.13
C GLY A 653 -9.21 40.61 2.41
N ASP A 654 -9.53 41.66 3.16
CA ASP A 654 -10.41 41.62 4.31
C ASP A 654 -11.75 41.00 3.93
N ALA A 655 -12.08 39.88 4.57
CA ALA A 655 -13.44 39.40 4.68
C ALA A 655 -13.97 39.79 6.06
N GLY A 656 -14.97 40.66 6.07
CA GLY A 656 -15.89 40.79 7.19
C GLY A 656 -17.21 41.38 6.68
N PRO A 657 -18.22 41.47 7.56
CA PRO A 657 -18.68 40.48 8.53
C PRO A 657 -19.59 39.39 7.93
#